data_AF-A0A0H5QPT7-F1
#
_entry.id   AF-A0A0H5QPT7-F1
#
_cell.length_a   1.000
_cell.length_b   1.000
_cell.length_c   1.000
_cell.angle_alpha   90.00
_cell.angle_beta   90.00
_cell.angle_gamma   90.00
#
_symmetry.space_group_name_H-M   'P 1'
#
loop_
_entity.id
_entity.type
_entity.pdbx_description
1 polymer ?
#
loop_
_entity_poly.entity_id
_entity_poly.type
_entity_poly.pdbx_seq_one_letter_code
_entity_poly.pdbx_strand_id
1 'polypeptide(L)'
;MSADDILSDSSNESLSLWFVDAYQEIGNGVYSVIYALNSVQKTSIYLPIIGLVVATIQMVGILFTVNSSGPLIPWSSIHSAPVKYVCDLVSTPALRKFGLGTIASQLAIILPILLLGGFIAIAIAIRKQFKLAVILEVYALYSSLLCSILFIPIVRVLVNTIKTKATLDAVLGFGSLCCIVFVSLCIIGGVFELSPLSKSLSARSHSRLDVIWHFFKIVLIVLSLAFSNGLLLSTVSFITSLFISYLLTMYSPCIIPRMVHYQCASSWVFTWASLSAVVASIYNNDQSGGAVFMFLGGVPVVIATSFLVVEGRLEHLRTMPLSELQNPWEMEIRLRMSIQGHNRSSVVSKIKGNEKSDTRDRKRSSSEFVTVNLYDAKQITEDADSEEFSVCTEILSTSLSRFPDSCHLLMVAANFYIEVIRSNFMAYTYLDRIPATDPKIDQRVTTYRLQKSIESRILSAESNREVTQYNAQRALLEKAQQLDLRIVQSAIKFWSEVGKRKPDCDKLREMAIMISNDSKSAFSSYLKAIRISDESVSALRCYSGFLLTVIRDIRHGERLLERASEMQEAKTVVKQTLIFKDLLFDDRAAVISMSGNVRNLGEIVDCNIRAAQLFGYSKSTMIGKSLTMLLPEPFASFHNTLVVRNLRSGVSLVVNKRRNLVVVRRSGYLQDVIVFVKVYVRDLTTLTFIGVIEAIQHDSMIIIHDKAGTVTGISQTIAMELAIDKEKVDSRDLKIDQIIPDFDQHFLAFQKAAASNPDYVRMISLKKTDVTFQLTARFERYELIDDEFAVVSRITIFDKIYGVTKKEEANQSPSLELNAIPISFAGEFVQEANANGRLNEYQEREKSEGESLGSDTPIIADENEQFAEYQRDQLDEAEESQQDKSNESDENSQ
;
A
#
# COMPACT_ATOMS: atom_id res chain seq x y z
N MET A 1 9.16 -2.41 -59.94
CA MET A 1 9.23 -2.45 -58.47
C MET A 1 8.14 -1.54 -57.96
N SER A 2 7.03 -2.13 -57.51
CA SER A 2 5.86 -1.43 -57.00
C SER A 2 6.14 -0.82 -55.63
N ALA A 3 5.45 0.27 -55.33
CA ALA A 3 5.57 1.08 -54.12
C ALA A 3 5.03 0.41 -52.84
N ASP A 4 4.92 -0.91 -52.83
CA ASP A 4 4.36 -1.69 -51.71
C ASP A 4 5.43 -2.32 -50.79
N ASP A 5 6.72 -2.25 -51.14
CA ASP A 5 7.80 -2.92 -50.37
C ASP A 5 8.50 -2.02 -49.31
N ILE A 6 8.03 -0.78 -49.07
CA ILE A 6 8.71 0.16 -48.14
C ILE A 6 8.00 0.31 -46.78
N LEU A 7 6.82 -0.29 -46.58
CA LEU A 7 6.13 -0.26 -45.28
C LEU A 7 6.22 -1.63 -44.60
N SER A 8 7.39 -1.92 -44.04
CA SER A 8 7.64 -3.09 -43.19
C SER A 8 6.85 -3.02 -41.88
N ASP A 9 6.29 -4.18 -41.50
CA ASP A 9 5.48 -4.52 -40.30
C ASP A 9 5.89 -3.90 -38.93
N SER A 10 7.11 -3.37 -38.78
CA SER A 10 7.61 -2.85 -37.50
C SER A 10 6.92 -1.56 -37.03
N SER A 11 6.38 -0.73 -37.95
CA SER A 11 5.71 0.53 -37.56
C SER A 11 4.31 0.27 -36.98
N ASN A 12 3.59 -0.73 -37.49
CA ASN A 12 2.26 -1.10 -36.98
C ASN A 12 2.33 -1.77 -35.61
N GLU A 13 3.35 -2.59 -35.35
CA GLU A 13 3.59 -3.11 -34.00
C GLU A 13 3.91 -1.98 -33.02
N SER A 14 4.77 -1.03 -33.37
CA SER A 14 5.13 0.11 -32.50
C SER A 14 3.94 1.04 -32.20
N LEU A 15 3.06 1.28 -33.18
CA LEU A 15 1.83 2.06 -32.98
C LEU A 15 0.83 1.30 -32.13
N SER A 16 0.67 -0.01 -32.33
CA SER A 16 -0.22 -0.83 -31.50
C SER A 16 0.26 -0.92 -30.05
N LEU A 17 1.58 -1.06 -29.83
CA LEU A 17 2.21 -0.99 -28.51
C LEU A 17 2.02 0.39 -27.89
N TRP A 18 2.23 1.47 -28.65
CA TRP A 18 1.97 2.82 -28.17
C TRP A 18 0.50 3.06 -27.80
N PHE A 19 -0.46 2.54 -28.58
CA PHE A 19 -1.89 2.65 -28.25
C PHE A 19 -2.25 1.84 -27.01
N VAL A 20 -1.67 0.65 -26.84
CA VAL A 20 -1.87 -0.18 -25.65
C VAL A 20 -1.25 0.50 -24.41
N ASP A 21 -0.04 1.03 -24.54
CA ASP A 21 0.66 1.75 -23.47
C ASP A 21 -0.08 3.05 -23.12
N ALA A 22 -0.50 3.84 -24.10
CA ALA A 22 -1.30 5.04 -23.89
C ALA A 22 -2.66 4.73 -23.25
N TYR A 23 -3.31 3.63 -23.66
CA TYR A 23 -4.57 3.18 -23.06
C TYR A 23 -4.38 2.75 -21.59
N GLN A 24 -3.32 2.01 -21.30
CA GLN A 24 -2.98 1.60 -19.93
C GLN A 24 -2.58 2.82 -19.07
N GLU A 25 -1.83 3.76 -19.62
CA GLU A 25 -1.43 5.00 -18.95
C GLU A 25 -2.63 5.90 -18.64
N ILE A 26 -3.55 6.09 -19.60
CA ILE A 26 -4.79 6.84 -19.39
C ILE A 26 -5.67 6.14 -18.35
N GLY A 27 -5.78 4.81 -18.42
CA GLY A 27 -6.50 4.00 -17.44
C GLY A 27 -5.97 4.21 -16.01
N ASN A 28 -4.65 4.14 -15.84
CA ASN A 28 -3.99 4.36 -14.56
C ASN A 28 -4.19 5.78 -14.04
N GLY A 29 -4.14 6.79 -14.92
CA GLY A 29 -4.46 8.18 -14.61
C GLY A 29 -5.89 8.33 -14.06
N VAL A 30 -6.89 7.78 -14.75
CA VAL A 30 -8.29 7.78 -14.31
C VAL A 30 -8.46 7.09 -12.97
N TYR A 31 -7.84 5.93 -12.76
CA TYR A 31 -7.93 5.20 -11.49
C TYR A 31 -7.31 5.98 -10.33
N SER A 32 -6.21 6.70 -10.58
CA SER A 32 -5.56 7.54 -9.57
C SER A 32 -6.42 8.72 -9.14
N VAL A 33 -7.10 9.41 -10.06
CA VAL A 33 -8.02 10.51 -9.75
C VAL A 33 -9.20 9.99 -8.93
N ILE A 34 -9.80 8.88 -9.34
CA ILE A 34 -10.93 8.29 -8.61
C ILE A 34 -10.50 7.85 -7.20
N TYR A 35 -9.32 7.26 -7.03
CA TYR A 35 -8.77 6.94 -5.72
C TYR A 35 -8.60 8.21 -4.85
N ALA A 36 -8.01 9.26 -5.42
CA ALA A 36 -7.82 10.54 -4.74
C ALA A 36 -9.16 11.14 -4.26
N LEU A 37 -10.18 11.16 -5.11
CA LEU A 37 -11.52 11.66 -4.75
C LEU A 37 -12.14 10.88 -3.58
N ASN A 38 -11.98 9.55 -3.54
CA ASN A 38 -12.48 8.74 -2.44
C ASN A 38 -11.76 9.03 -1.12
N SER A 39 -10.44 9.25 -1.15
CA SER A 39 -9.65 9.51 0.06
C SER A 39 -10.09 10.78 0.81
N VAL A 40 -10.74 11.69 0.10
CA VAL A 40 -11.15 13.01 0.58
C VAL A 40 -12.64 13.06 0.97
N GLN A 41 -13.45 12.10 0.53
CA GLN A 41 -14.88 12.06 0.84
C GLN A 41 -15.17 11.68 2.31
N LYS A 42 -14.92 12.59 3.25
CA LYS A 42 -15.58 12.60 4.55
C LYS A 42 -16.90 13.36 4.41
N THR A 43 -17.87 12.77 3.71
CA THR A 43 -19.14 13.46 3.46
C THR A 43 -19.96 13.65 4.73
N SER A 44 -20.59 14.82 4.85
CA SER A 44 -21.66 15.07 5.82
C SER A 44 -22.72 13.98 5.74
N ILE A 45 -23.17 13.49 6.90
CA ILE A 45 -24.20 12.45 7.04
C ILE A 45 -25.48 12.82 6.26
N TYR A 46 -25.83 14.11 6.20
CA TYR A 46 -27.12 14.53 5.65
C TYR A 46 -27.13 14.75 4.14
N LEU A 47 -25.98 15.01 3.52
CA LEU A 47 -25.91 15.37 2.10
C LEU A 47 -26.44 14.27 1.16
N PRO A 48 -26.13 12.97 1.35
CA PRO A 48 -26.69 11.90 0.52
C PRO A 48 -28.22 11.77 0.62
N ILE A 49 -28.78 12.01 1.81
CA ILE A 49 -30.23 11.96 2.04
C ILE A 49 -30.91 13.13 1.33
N ILE A 50 -30.38 14.35 1.51
CA ILE A 50 -30.89 15.54 0.83
C ILE A 50 -30.81 15.35 -0.69
N GLY A 51 -29.67 14.86 -1.20
CA GLY A 51 -29.48 14.57 -2.62
C GLY A 51 -30.47 13.55 -3.16
N LEU A 52 -30.77 12.49 -2.40
CA LEU A 52 -31.77 11.48 -2.77
C LEU A 52 -33.19 12.07 -2.84
N VAL A 53 -33.60 12.82 -1.82
CA VAL A 53 -34.92 13.47 -1.78
C VAL A 53 -35.07 14.47 -2.92
N VAL A 54 -34.07 15.33 -3.12
CA VAL A 54 -34.04 16.31 -4.21
C VAL A 54 -34.10 15.63 -5.57
N ALA A 55 -33.29 14.59 -5.80
CA ALA A 55 -33.32 13.84 -7.05
C ALA A 55 -34.66 13.17 -7.31
N THR A 56 -35.34 12.68 -6.26
CA THR A 56 -36.68 12.09 -6.37
C THR A 56 -37.70 13.13 -6.81
N ILE A 57 -37.70 14.31 -6.17
CA ILE A 57 -38.58 15.43 -6.52
C ILE A 57 -38.32 15.90 -7.96
N GLN A 58 -37.05 16.01 -8.37
CA GLN A 58 -36.68 16.38 -9.73
C GLN A 58 -37.15 15.35 -10.77
N MET A 59 -37.03 14.06 -10.46
CA MET A 59 -37.51 12.98 -11.33
C MET A 59 -39.02 12.98 -11.47
N VAL A 60 -39.76 13.11 -10.36
CA VAL A 60 -41.22 13.29 -10.38
C VAL A 60 -41.57 14.54 -11.20
N GLY A 61 -40.82 15.62 -11.05
CA GLY A 61 -40.98 16.85 -11.82
C GLY A 61 -40.91 16.68 -13.33
N ILE A 62 -40.18 15.68 -13.84
CA ILE A 62 -40.12 15.38 -15.29
C ILE A 62 -41.50 14.93 -15.82
N LEU A 63 -42.30 14.24 -15.00
CA LEU A 63 -43.65 13.79 -15.36
C LEU A 63 -44.70 14.93 -15.37
N PHE A 64 -44.41 16.07 -14.73
CA PHE A 64 -45.29 17.25 -14.67
C PHE A 64 -44.82 18.38 -15.58
N THR A 65 -43.97 18.08 -16.56
CA THR A 65 -43.38 19.08 -17.46
C THR A 65 -44.39 19.63 -18.48
N VAL A 66 -44.27 20.94 -18.73
CA VAL A 66 -45.07 21.65 -19.72
C VAL A 66 -44.18 22.06 -20.89
N ASN A 67 -44.56 21.64 -22.10
CA ASN A 67 -43.90 22.04 -23.34
C ASN A 67 -44.66 23.23 -23.97
N SER A 68 -44.10 23.82 -25.03
CA SER A 68 -44.69 24.95 -25.75
C SER A 68 -46.09 24.66 -26.34
N SER A 69 -46.48 23.39 -26.46
CA SER A 69 -47.76 22.91 -26.96
C SER A 69 -48.78 22.52 -25.88
N GLY A 70 -48.46 22.71 -24.59
CA GLY A 70 -49.30 22.29 -23.46
C GLY A 70 -48.61 21.27 -22.53
N PRO A 71 -49.29 20.80 -21.47
CA PRO A 71 -48.76 19.77 -20.58
C PRO A 71 -48.57 18.46 -21.37
N LEU A 72 -47.39 17.84 -21.25
CA LEU A 72 -47.07 16.63 -22.02
C LEU A 72 -47.93 15.43 -21.58
N ILE A 73 -48.27 15.37 -20.29
CA ILE A 73 -49.21 14.43 -19.69
C ILE A 73 -50.43 15.25 -19.23
N PRO A 74 -51.67 14.83 -19.57
CA PRO A 74 -52.91 15.54 -19.25
C PRO A 74 -53.26 15.43 -17.76
N TRP A 75 -52.48 16.11 -16.92
CA TRP A 75 -52.77 16.27 -15.49
C TRP A 75 -53.81 17.36 -15.28
N SER A 76 -54.64 17.22 -14.24
CA SER A 76 -55.58 18.28 -13.87
C SER A 76 -54.85 19.58 -13.51
N SER A 77 -55.17 20.68 -14.19
CA SER A 77 -54.50 21.97 -14.05
C SER A 77 -54.63 22.58 -12.64
N ILE A 78 -55.78 22.36 -11.99
CA ILE A 78 -56.07 22.87 -10.64
C ILE A 78 -55.37 22.01 -9.58
N HIS A 79 -55.54 20.70 -9.65
CA HIS A 79 -55.07 19.81 -8.59
C HIS A 79 -53.56 19.51 -8.66
N SER A 80 -52.94 19.59 -9.84
CA SER A 80 -51.50 19.38 -10.00
C SER A 80 -50.64 20.62 -9.68
N ALA A 81 -51.25 21.81 -9.54
CA ALA A 81 -50.53 23.07 -9.33
C ALA A 81 -49.57 23.06 -8.11
N PRO A 82 -49.95 22.53 -6.93
CA PRO A 82 -49.05 22.47 -5.77
C PRO A 82 -47.84 21.55 -6.01
N VAL A 83 -48.07 20.39 -6.63
CA VAL A 83 -47.01 19.43 -6.96
C VAL A 83 -46.03 20.03 -7.96
N LYS A 84 -46.56 20.71 -8.99
CA LYS A 84 -45.77 21.41 -10.00
C LYS A 84 -44.94 22.53 -9.38
N TYR A 85 -45.50 23.33 -8.48
CA TYR A 85 -44.77 24.40 -7.79
C TYR A 85 -43.55 23.85 -7.01
N VAL A 86 -43.73 22.76 -6.27
CA VAL A 86 -42.63 22.10 -5.52
C VAL A 86 -41.59 21.53 -6.48
N CYS A 87 -42.01 20.87 -7.56
CA CYS A 87 -41.08 20.31 -8.54
C CYS A 87 -40.28 21.42 -9.27
N ASP A 88 -40.94 22.52 -9.64
CA ASP A 88 -40.31 23.67 -10.28
C ASP A 88 -39.40 24.45 -9.32
N LEU A 89 -39.64 24.39 -8.01
CA LEU A 89 -38.72 24.93 -7.00
C LEU A 89 -37.32 24.32 -7.09
N VAL A 90 -37.26 23.02 -7.34
CA VAL A 90 -36.04 22.22 -7.26
C VAL A 90 -35.43 21.93 -8.65
N SER A 91 -36.25 21.94 -9.70
CA SER A 91 -35.84 21.52 -11.05
C SER A 91 -35.45 22.67 -11.98
N THR A 92 -35.89 23.91 -11.70
CA THR A 92 -35.53 25.07 -12.52
C THR A 92 -34.32 25.80 -11.93
N PRO A 93 -33.31 26.19 -12.75
CA PRO A 93 -32.18 26.96 -12.25
C PRO A 93 -32.69 28.24 -11.59
N ALA A 94 -32.27 28.53 -10.36
CA ALA A 94 -32.69 29.72 -9.62
C ALA A 94 -32.54 31.01 -10.47
N LEU A 95 -31.46 31.08 -11.27
CA LEU A 95 -31.17 32.19 -12.19
C LEU A 95 -32.24 32.43 -13.26
N ARG A 96 -32.97 31.38 -13.69
CA ARG A 96 -34.07 31.53 -14.66
C ARG A 96 -35.30 32.19 -14.01
N LYS A 97 -35.48 32.04 -12.69
CA LYS A 97 -36.56 32.71 -11.93
C LYS A 97 -36.31 34.21 -11.76
N PHE A 98 -35.04 34.63 -11.78
CA PHE A 98 -34.65 36.03 -11.70
C PHE A 98 -34.52 36.73 -13.08
N GLY A 99 -34.99 36.12 -14.16
CA GLY A 99 -34.94 36.70 -15.51
C GLY A 99 -33.59 36.62 -16.23
N LEU A 100 -32.57 35.97 -15.63
CA LEU A 100 -31.22 35.81 -16.18
C LEU A 100 -31.06 34.51 -16.98
N GLY A 101 -32.06 34.18 -17.82
CA GLY A 101 -32.13 32.91 -18.53
C GLY A 101 -30.97 32.67 -19.52
N THR A 102 -30.44 33.72 -20.13
CA THR A 102 -29.27 33.66 -21.03
C THR A 102 -28.00 33.29 -20.29
N ILE A 103 -27.75 33.91 -19.13
CA ILE A 103 -26.62 33.62 -18.24
C ILE A 103 -26.71 32.18 -17.73
N ALA A 104 -27.90 31.71 -17.38
CA ALA A 104 -28.12 30.32 -16.96
C ALA A 104 -27.74 29.31 -18.05
N SER A 105 -28.01 29.62 -19.33
CA SER A 105 -27.61 28.76 -20.45
C SER A 105 -26.10 28.71 -20.67
N GLN A 106 -25.39 29.84 -20.51
CA GLN A 106 -23.93 29.87 -20.62
C GLN A 106 -23.25 29.16 -19.45
N LEU A 107 -23.73 29.35 -18.22
CA LEU A 107 -23.21 28.63 -17.04
C LEU A 107 -23.42 27.11 -17.17
N ALA A 108 -24.54 26.67 -17.74
CA ALA A 108 -24.79 25.24 -17.97
C ALA A 108 -23.79 24.61 -18.97
N ILE A 109 -23.21 25.39 -19.88
CA ILE A 109 -22.15 24.95 -20.80
C ILE A 109 -20.78 24.97 -20.12
N ILE A 110 -20.47 26.03 -19.36
CA ILE A 110 -19.14 26.22 -18.75
C ILE A 110 -18.88 25.22 -17.61
N LEU A 111 -19.87 24.94 -16.76
CA LEU A 111 -19.67 24.10 -15.58
C LEU A 111 -19.18 22.67 -15.92
N PRO A 112 -19.77 21.93 -16.87
CA PRO A 112 -19.23 20.61 -17.25
C PRO A 112 -17.84 20.64 -17.87
N ILE A 113 -17.49 21.72 -18.58
CA ILE A 113 -16.16 21.89 -19.16
C ILE A 113 -15.12 22.09 -18.04
N LEU A 114 -15.43 22.90 -17.03
CA LEU A 114 -14.58 23.07 -15.85
C LEU A 114 -14.42 21.78 -15.05
N LEU A 115 -15.49 20.97 -14.96
CA LEU A 115 -15.44 19.65 -14.33
C LEU A 115 -14.46 18.71 -15.04
N LEU A 116 -14.49 18.66 -16.39
CA LEU A 116 -13.56 17.86 -17.18
C LEU A 116 -12.12 18.41 -17.12
N GLY A 117 -11.95 19.73 -17.24
CA GLY A 117 -10.65 20.39 -17.11
C GLY A 117 -10.00 20.15 -15.74
N GLY A 118 -10.80 20.22 -14.67
CA GLY A 118 -10.35 19.89 -13.31
C GLY A 118 -9.96 18.42 -13.16
N PHE A 119 -10.69 17.49 -13.80
CA PHE A 119 -10.34 16.07 -13.81
C PHE A 119 -8.95 15.83 -14.41
N ILE A 120 -8.69 16.44 -15.58
CA ILE A 120 -7.40 16.35 -16.28
C ILE A 120 -6.28 17.03 -15.48
N ALA A 121 -6.54 18.21 -14.93
CA ALA A 121 -5.55 18.93 -14.13
C ALA A 121 -5.13 18.14 -12.88
N ILE A 122 -6.08 17.50 -12.19
CA ILE A 122 -5.79 16.64 -11.04
C ILE A 122 -4.99 15.41 -11.49
N ALA A 123 -5.33 14.78 -12.61
CA ALA A 123 -4.57 13.65 -13.14
C ALA A 123 -3.09 14.01 -13.42
N ILE A 124 -2.85 15.17 -14.05
CA ILE A 124 -1.50 15.68 -14.33
C ILE A 124 -0.77 16.01 -13.02
N ALA A 125 -1.47 16.59 -12.05
CA ALA A 125 -0.83 17.01 -10.82
C ALA A 125 -0.46 15.82 -9.90
N ILE A 126 -1.28 14.76 -9.89
CA ILE A 126 -0.95 13.49 -9.23
C ILE A 126 0.30 12.87 -9.90
N ARG A 127 0.39 12.90 -11.24
CA ARG A 127 1.58 12.43 -11.98
C ARG A 127 2.85 13.18 -11.56
N LYS A 128 2.74 14.49 -11.32
CA LYS A 128 3.85 15.34 -10.87
C LYS A 128 4.06 15.35 -9.35
N GLN A 129 3.35 14.49 -8.59
CA GLN A 129 3.44 14.39 -7.13
C GLN A 129 3.20 15.70 -6.36
N PHE A 130 2.35 16.59 -6.90
CA PHE A 130 1.98 17.82 -6.18
C PHE A 130 1.04 17.53 -5.02
N LYS A 131 1.25 18.22 -3.88
CA LYS A 131 0.33 18.18 -2.73
C LYS A 131 -0.84 19.13 -2.97
N LEU A 132 -2.03 18.59 -3.24
CA LEU A 132 -3.23 19.37 -3.62
C LEU A 132 -4.46 19.05 -2.76
N ALA A 133 -4.29 18.82 -1.46
CA ALA A 133 -5.38 18.36 -0.57
C ALA A 133 -6.62 19.27 -0.62
N VAL A 134 -6.43 20.59 -0.50
CA VAL A 134 -7.55 21.57 -0.50
C VAL A 134 -8.26 21.63 -1.85
N ILE A 135 -7.51 21.63 -2.96
CA ILE A 135 -8.08 21.67 -4.31
C ILE A 135 -8.90 20.41 -4.59
N LEU A 136 -8.44 19.26 -4.09
CA LEU A 136 -9.15 18.00 -4.21
C LEU A 136 -10.44 17.96 -3.39
N GLU A 137 -10.48 18.55 -2.20
CA GLU A 137 -11.70 18.72 -1.39
C GLU A 137 -12.76 19.57 -2.11
N VAL A 138 -12.34 20.73 -2.61
CA VAL A 138 -13.23 21.63 -3.36
C VAL A 138 -13.76 20.94 -4.62
N TYR A 139 -12.89 20.24 -5.35
CA TYR A 139 -13.30 19.50 -6.53
C TYR A 139 -14.22 18.31 -6.21
N ALA A 140 -13.99 17.60 -5.11
CA ALA A 140 -14.87 16.51 -4.67
C ALA A 140 -16.28 17.00 -4.31
N LEU A 141 -16.39 18.15 -3.63
CA LEU A 141 -17.68 18.79 -3.35
C LEU A 141 -18.37 19.25 -4.64
N TYR A 142 -17.63 19.94 -5.51
CA TYR A 142 -18.11 20.44 -6.79
C TYR A 142 -18.66 19.32 -7.69
N SER A 143 -17.87 18.26 -7.85
CA SER A 143 -18.21 17.09 -8.66
C SER A 143 -19.40 16.32 -8.08
N SER A 144 -19.48 16.15 -6.76
CA SER A 144 -20.63 15.55 -6.07
C SER A 144 -21.91 16.35 -6.31
N LEU A 145 -21.86 17.67 -6.19
CA LEU A 145 -23.03 18.55 -6.35
C LEU A 145 -23.52 18.61 -7.81
N LEU A 146 -22.59 18.61 -8.78
CA LEU A 146 -22.92 18.53 -10.21
C LEU A 146 -23.49 17.18 -10.64
N CYS A 147 -23.00 16.08 -10.09
CA CYS A 147 -23.47 14.73 -10.45
C CYS A 147 -24.74 14.30 -9.71
N SER A 148 -25.11 15.00 -8.61
CA SER A 148 -26.31 14.71 -7.81
C SER A 148 -27.42 15.75 -8.01
N ILE A 149 -27.39 16.84 -7.25
CA ILE A 149 -28.45 17.83 -7.12
C ILE A 149 -28.62 18.68 -8.39
N LEU A 150 -27.52 19.09 -9.02
CA LEU A 150 -27.57 19.96 -10.20
C LEU A 150 -27.64 19.20 -11.53
N PHE A 151 -27.55 17.87 -11.52
CA PHE A 151 -27.48 17.07 -12.74
C PHE A 151 -28.71 17.26 -13.64
N ILE A 152 -29.92 17.02 -13.09
CA ILE A 152 -31.17 17.09 -13.86
C ILE A 152 -31.43 18.52 -14.38
N PRO A 153 -31.31 19.59 -13.55
CA PRO A 153 -31.46 20.97 -14.03
C PRO A 153 -30.50 21.36 -15.15
N ILE A 154 -29.21 21.00 -15.05
CA ILE A 154 -28.19 21.35 -16.05
C ILE A 154 -28.42 20.61 -17.36
N VAL A 155 -28.64 19.29 -17.30
CA VAL A 155 -28.91 18.48 -18.50
C VAL A 155 -30.15 18.99 -19.23
N ARG A 156 -31.21 19.36 -18.50
CA ARG A 156 -32.42 19.93 -19.11
C ARG A 156 -32.17 21.26 -19.84
N VAL A 157 -31.32 22.13 -19.27
CA VAL A 157 -30.91 23.39 -19.94
C VAL A 157 -30.05 23.11 -21.18
N LEU A 158 -29.12 22.17 -21.11
CA LEU A 158 -28.26 21.79 -22.23
C LEU A 158 -29.08 21.21 -23.40
N VAL A 159 -29.97 20.26 -23.14
CA VAL A 159 -30.83 19.67 -24.19
C VAL A 159 -31.75 20.74 -24.81
N ASN A 160 -32.28 21.67 -24.02
CA ASN A 160 -33.08 22.76 -24.56
C ASN A 160 -32.25 23.75 -25.41
N THR A 161 -30.98 23.97 -25.06
CA THR A 161 -30.05 24.83 -25.82
C THR A 161 -29.73 24.21 -27.18
N ILE A 162 -29.53 22.89 -27.23
CA ILE A 162 -29.34 22.11 -28.47
C ILE A 162 -30.56 22.25 -29.41
N LYS A 163 -31.78 22.33 -28.86
CA LYS A 163 -33.02 22.44 -29.65
C LYS A 163 -33.30 23.84 -30.21
N THR A 164 -32.79 24.90 -29.61
CA THR A 164 -33.31 26.27 -29.82
C THR A 164 -32.33 27.28 -30.40
N LYS A 165 -31.01 27.01 -30.42
CA LYS A 165 -29.99 28.02 -30.76
C LYS A 165 -29.16 27.70 -32.01
N ALA A 166 -28.41 28.70 -32.49
CA ALA A 166 -27.50 28.65 -33.64
C ALA A 166 -26.47 27.51 -33.56
N THR A 167 -25.89 27.15 -34.71
CA THR A 167 -24.99 25.98 -34.88
C THR A 167 -23.87 25.90 -33.85
N LEU A 168 -23.23 27.01 -33.48
CA LEU A 168 -22.10 27.03 -32.54
C LEU A 168 -22.52 26.75 -31.08
N ASP A 169 -23.58 27.39 -30.58
CA ASP A 169 -24.12 27.15 -29.23
C ASP A 169 -24.67 25.71 -29.10
N ALA A 170 -25.23 25.16 -30.17
CA ALA A 170 -25.70 23.79 -30.22
C ALA A 170 -24.53 22.78 -30.16
N VAL A 171 -23.43 23.03 -30.88
CA VAL A 171 -22.21 22.19 -30.84
C VAL A 171 -21.57 22.24 -29.45
N LEU A 172 -21.40 23.42 -28.87
CA LEU A 172 -20.86 23.58 -27.51
C LEU A 172 -21.77 22.94 -26.45
N GLY A 173 -23.09 23.10 -26.59
CA GLY A 173 -24.08 22.46 -25.73
C GLY A 173 -24.04 20.94 -25.81
N PHE A 174 -23.88 20.38 -27.01
CA PHE A 174 -23.73 18.94 -27.22
C PHE A 174 -22.42 18.41 -26.63
N GLY A 175 -21.30 19.11 -26.85
CA GLY A 175 -20.01 18.78 -26.24
C GLY A 175 -20.09 18.76 -24.70
N SER A 176 -20.66 19.82 -24.11
CA SER A 176 -20.87 19.91 -22.66
C SER A 176 -21.79 18.79 -22.11
N LEU A 177 -22.83 18.41 -22.86
CA LEU A 177 -23.71 17.30 -22.49
C LEU A 177 -22.96 15.96 -22.48
N CYS A 178 -22.10 15.72 -23.47
CA CYS A 178 -21.25 14.52 -23.49
C CYS A 178 -20.28 14.52 -22.31
N CYS A 179 -19.67 15.67 -21.99
CA CYS A 179 -18.77 15.83 -20.85
C CYS A 179 -19.46 15.53 -19.51
N ILE A 180 -20.62 16.13 -19.23
CA ILE A 180 -21.31 15.91 -17.95
C ILE A 180 -21.77 14.45 -17.81
N VAL A 181 -22.24 13.83 -18.90
CA VAL A 181 -22.66 12.42 -18.90
C VAL A 181 -21.46 11.51 -18.63
N PHE A 182 -20.37 11.69 -19.37
CA PHE A 182 -19.17 10.87 -19.21
C PHE A 182 -18.58 10.97 -17.80
N VAL A 183 -18.32 12.20 -17.33
CA VAL A 183 -17.68 12.41 -16.03
C VAL A 183 -18.61 11.98 -14.88
N SER A 184 -19.93 12.19 -15.00
CA SER A 184 -20.88 11.71 -13.97
C SER A 184 -20.95 10.19 -13.89
N LEU A 185 -20.86 9.47 -15.02
CA LEU A 185 -20.77 8.02 -15.02
C LEU A 185 -19.46 7.53 -14.38
N CYS A 186 -18.33 8.20 -14.65
CA CYS A 186 -17.05 7.90 -14.01
C CYS A 186 -17.07 8.16 -12.50
N ILE A 187 -17.68 9.27 -12.04
CA ILE A 187 -17.76 9.60 -10.62
C ILE A 187 -18.73 8.66 -9.90
N ILE A 188 -19.90 8.36 -10.45
CA ILE A 188 -20.88 7.49 -9.79
C ILE A 188 -20.40 6.04 -9.81
N GLY A 189 -19.85 5.59 -10.94
CA GLY A 189 -19.26 4.25 -11.06
C GLY A 189 -18.00 4.08 -10.21
N GLY A 190 -17.24 5.16 -10.07
CA GLY A 190 -15.99 5.21 -9.35
C GLY A 190 -16.19 5.49 -7.87
N VAL A 191 -16.57 6.69 -7.50
CA VAL A 191 -16.45 7.24 -6.16
C VAL A 191 -17.53 6.69 -5.20
N PHE A 192 -17.18 5.69 -4.41
CA PHE A 192 -17.99 5.13 -3.33
C PHE A 192 -17.09 4.43 -2.30
N GLU A 193 -17.57 4.38 -1.06
CA GLU A 193 -16.86 3.76 0.06
C GLU A 193 -17.23 2.29 0.19
N LEU A 194 -16.24 1.39 0.11
CA LEU A 194 -16.42 -0.06 0.19
C LEU A 194 -16.39 -0.62 1.61
N SER A 195 -16.00 0.16 2.63
CA SER A 195 -15.76 -0.40 3.96
C SER A 195 -17.06 -0.90 4.59
N PRO A 196 -17.16 -2.20 4.98
CA PRO A 196 -18.35 -2.76 5.60
C PRO A 196 -18.61 -2.18 7.01
N LEU A 197 -17.57 -1.57 7.61
CA LEU A 197 -17.61 -0.90 8.91
C LEU A 197 -17.89 0.61 8.80
N SER A 198 -18.06 1.12 7.58
CA SER A 198 -18.28 2.55 7.36
C SER A 198 -19.55 3.04 8.06
N LYS A 199 -19.44 4.26 8.60
CA LYS A 199 -20.59 5.04 9.11
C LYS A 199 -21.18 5.97 8.07
N SER A 200 -20.57 6.08 6.89
CA SER A 200 -21.05 6.96 5.84
C SER A 200 -22.31 6.38 5.17
N LEU A 201 -23.31 7.23 4.93
CA LEU A 201 -24.54 6.84 4.23
C LEU A 201 -24.31 6.61 2.73
N SER A 202 -23.14 6.98 2.21
CA SER A 202 -22.70 6.73 0.84
C SER A 202 -22.01 5.37 0.67
N ALA A 203 -21.77 4.60 1.75
CA ALA A 203 -21.10 3.31 1.70
C ALA A 203 -21.91 2.24 0.94
N ARG A 204 -21.27 1.57 -0.02
CA ARG A 204 -21.90 0.64 -0.97
C ARG A 204 -20.97 -0.52 -1.31
N SER A 205 -21.54 -1.69 -1.61
CA SER A 205 -20.78 -2.86 -2.06
C SER A 205 -20.39 -2.75 -3.54
N HIS A 206 -21.23 -2.15 -4.37
CA HIS A 206 -20.96 -1.86 -5.78
C HIS A 206 -21.80 -0.66 -6.29
N SER A 207 -21.35 -0.01 -7.36
CA SER A 207 -21.99 1.18 -7.96
C SER A 207 -22.87 0.87 -9.19
N ARG A 208 -22.91 -0.38 -9.67
CA ARG A 208 -23.59 -0.75 -10.94
C ARG A 208 -25.06 -0.31 -11.03
N LEU A 209 -25.83 -0.48 -9.95
CA LEU A 209 -27.24 -0.10 -9.94
C LEU A 209 -27.43 1.42 -9.97
N ASP A 210 -26.51 2.18 -9.39
CA ASP A 210 -26.53 3.64 -9.47
C ASP A 210 -26.19 4.14 -10.85
N VAL A 211 -25.24 3.48 -11.54
CA VAL A 211 -24.93 3.77 -12.94
C VAL A 211 -26.15 3.51 -13.83
N ILE A 212 -26.85 2.38 -13.63
CA ILE A 212 -28.10 2.06 -14.36
C ILE A 212 -29.18 3.11 -14.04
N TRP A 213 -29.36 3.46 -12.77
CA TRP A 213 -30.32 4.47 -12.35
C TRP A 213 -30.00 5.85 -12.95
N HIS A 214 -28.72 6.23 -12.98
CA HIS A 214 -28.27 7.49 -13.55
C HIS A 214 -28.44 7.54 -15.07
N PHE A 215 -28.13 6.43 -15.76
CA PHE A 215 -28.41 6.27 -17.18
C PHE A 215 -29.92 6.42 -17.47
N PHE A 216 -30.76 5.81 -16.63
CA PHE A 216 -32.21 5.96 -16.74
C PHE A 216 -32.67 7.43 -16.59
N LYS A 217 -32.08 8.21 -15.68
CA LYS A 217 -32.39 9.66 -15.58
C LYS A 217 -32.09 10.38 -16.89
N ILE A 218 -30.94 10.09 -17.51
CA ILE A 218 -30.54 10.70 -18.79
C ILE A 218 -31.56 10.35 -19.88
N VAL A 219 -31.91 9.07 -20.01
CA VAL A 219 -32.89 8.59 -20.98
C VAL A 219 -34.25 9.27 -20.75
N LEU A 220 -34.71 9.37 -19.50
CA LEU A 220 -35.98 10.01 -19.16
C LEU A 220 -35.99 11.50 -19.53
N ILE A 221 -34.91 12.24 -19.25
CA ILE A 221 -34.81 13.66 -19.63
C ILE A 221 -34.86 13.81 -21.15
N VAL A 222 -34.09 12.99 -21.89
CA VAL A 222 -34.07 13.03 -23.36
C VAL A 222 -35.45 12.69 -23.93
N LEU A 223 -36.11 11.64 -23.43
CA LEU A 223 -37.46 11.24 -23.84
C LEU A 223 -38.48 12.35 -23.59
N SER A 224 -38.46 12.97 -22.41
CA SER A 224 -39.40 14.05 -22.03
C SER A 224 -39.30 15.28 -22.93
N LEU A 225 -38.12 15.52 -23.50
CA LEU A 225 -37.88 16.66 -24.36
C LEU A 225 -38.09 16.29 -25.83
N ALA A 226 -37.71 15.08 -26.27
CA ALA A 226 -37.73 14.66 -27.67
C ALA A 226 -39.12 14.27 -28.19
N PHE A 227 -39.96 13.65 -27.37
CA PHE A 227 -41.25 13.10 -27.79
C PHE A 227 -42.43 13.97 -27.35
N SER A 228 -43.45 14.07 -28.21
CA SER A 228 -44.70 14.79 -27.94
C SER A 228 -45.81 13.92 -27.33
N ASN A 229 -45.61 12.60 -27.27
CA ASN A 229 -46.62 11.63 -26.82
C ASN A 229 -46.47 11.32 -25.33
N GLY A 230 -47.33 11.90 -24.48
CA GLY A 230 -47.34 11.66 -23.03
C GLY A 230 -47.54 10.21 -22.60
N LEU A 231 -48.33 9.43 -23.36
CA LEU A 231 -48.57 8.01 -23.09
C LEU A 231 -47.29 7.17 -23.26
N LEU A 232 -46.47 7.47 -24.27
CA LEU A 232 -45.21 6.74 -24.50
C LEU A 232 -44.22 7.03 -23.37
N LEU A 233 -44.10 8.30 -22.97
CA LEU A 233 -43.21 8.68 -21.86
C LEU A 233 -43.63 8.02 -20.55
N SER A 234 -44.92 8.04 -20.22
CA SER A 234 -45.44 7.45 -18.97
C SER A 234 -45.29 5.93 -18.94
N THR A 235 -45.56 5.24 -20.06
CA THR A 235 -45.41 3.77 -20.15
C THR A 235 -43.95 3.33 -20.07
N VAL A 236 -43.05 3.98 -20.82
CA VAL A 236 -41.60 3.67 -20.77
C VAL A 236 -41.08 3.94 -19.36
N SER A 237 -41.40 5.10 -18.77
CA SER A 237 -40.94 5.43 -17.42
C SER A 237 -41.46 4.47 -16.35
N PHE A 238 -42.68 3.94 -16.49
CA PHE A 238 -43.22 2.93 -15.59
C PHE A 238 -42.50 1.59 -15.71
N ILE A 239 -42.32 1.06 -16.91
CA ILE A 239 -41.67 -0.24 -17.13
C ILE A 239 -40.22 -0.22 -16.61
N THR A 240 -39.47 0.84 -16.93
CA THR A 240 -38.07 0.95 -16.53
C THR A 240 -37.92 1.23 -15.03
N SER A 241 -38.78 2.06 -14.43
CA SER A 241 -38.74 2.33 -12.99
C SER A 241 -39.12 1.10 -12.17
N LEU A 242 -40.13 0.34 -12.60
CA LEU A 242 -40.52 -0.93 -11.98
C LEU A 242 -39.35 -1.92 -11.98
N PHE A 243 -38.66 -2.06 -13.12
CA PHE A 243 -37.49 -2.92 -13.23
C PHE A 243 -36.35 -2.50 -12.29
N ILE A 244 -36.03 -1.20 -12.24
CA ILE A 244 -34.95 -0.71 -11.36
C ILE A 244 -35.32 -0.81 -9.88
N SER A 245 -36.57 -0.49 -9.49
CA SER A 245 -37.06 -0.66 -8.12
C SER A 245 -37.01 -2.11 -7.65
N TYR A 246 -37.34 -3.06 -8.55
CA TYR A 246 -37.18 -4.50 -8.28
C TYR A 246 -35.72 -4.86 -8.04
N LEU A 247 -34.80 -4.45 -8.92
CA LEU A 247 -33.37 -4.74 -8.78
C LEU A 247 -32.77 -4.13 -7.49
N LEU A 248 -33.12 -2.88 -7.16
CA LEU A 248 -32.67 -2.23 -5.93
C LEU A 248 -33.14 -2.98 -4.67
N THR A 249 -34.38 -3.47 -4.69
CA THR A 249 -34.94 -4.26 -3.58
C THR A 249 -34.23 -5.62 -3.44
N MET A 250 -33.96 -6.31 -4.56
CA MET A 250 -33.37 -7.65 -4.54
C MET A 250 -31.87 -7.67 -4.21
N TYR A 251 -31.08 -6.75 -4.76
CA TYR A 251 -29.63 -6.73 -4.60
C TYR A 251 -29.15 -5.81 -3.47
N SER A 252 -29.95 -4.80 -3.07
CA SER A 252 -29.69 -3.92 -1.92
C SER A 252 -28.21 -3.47 -1.79
N PRO A 253 -27.68 -2.62 -2.69
CA PRO A 253 -26.24 -2.34 -2.77
C PRO A 253 -25.67 -1.51 -1.60
N CYS A 254 -26.52 -0.83 -0.83
CA CYS A 254 -26.09 -0.01 0.30
C CYS A 254 -25.73 -0.84 1.52
N ILE A 255 -24.62 -0.47 2.16
CA ILE A 255 -24.10 -1.16 3.35
C ILE A 255 -24.96 -0.86 4.58
N ILE A 256 -25.44 0.38 4.73
CA ILE A 256 -26.26 0.78 5.87
C ILE A 256 -27.75 0.45 5.61
N PRO A 257 -28.43 -0.32 6.48
CA PRO A 257 -29.83 -0.72 6.27
C PRO A 257 -30.79 0.47 6.11
N ARG A 258 -30.64 1.52 6.92
CA ARG A 258 -31.47 2.74 6.83
C ARG A 258 -31.43 3.38 5.45
N MET A 259 -30.25 3.41 4.82
CA MET A 259 -30.11 3.99 3.48
C MET A 259 -30.77 3.11 2.41
N VAL A 260 -30.72 1.78 2.56
CA VAL A 260 -31.42 0.85 1.66
C VAL A 260 -32.93 1.15 1.66
N HIS A 261 -33.53 1.35 2.84
CA HIS A 261 -34.95 1.70 2.92
C HIS A 261 -35.26 3.03 2.23
N TYR A 262 -34.46 4.06 2.45
CA TYR A 262 -34.69 5.37 1.81
C TYR A 262 -34.55 5.31 0.28
N GLN A 263 -33.56 4.59 -0.24
CA GLN A 263 -33.37 4.40 -1.68
C GLN A 263 -34.51 3.60 -2.32
N CYS A 264 -34.90 2.49 -1.69
CA CYS A 264 -36.01 1.68 -2.19
C CYS A 264 -37.30 2.47 -2.18
N ALA A 265 -37.63 3.15 -1.07
CA ALA A 265 -38.82 4.01 -0.96
C ALA A 265 -38.85 5.10 -2.04
N SER A 266 -37.73 5.79 -2.26
CA SER A 266 -37.58 6.79 -3.34
C SER A 266 -37.87 6.20 -4.72
N SER A 267 -37.30 5.04 -5.04
CA SER A 267 -37.51 4.39 -6.34
C SER A 267 -38.97 3.94 -6.53
N TRP A 268 -39.59 3.34 -5.51
CA TRP A 268 -40.97 2.87 -5.54
C TRP A 268 -41.98 4.03 -5.61
N VAL A 269 -41.69 5.16 -4.95
CA VAL A 269 -42.48 6.40 -5.09
C VAL A 269 -42.45 6.91 -6.53
N PHE A 270 -41.29 6.86 -7.21
CA PHE A 270 -41.20 7.24 -8.61
C PHE A 270 -41.96 6.25 -9.52
N THR A 271 -41.87 4.94 -9.26
CA THR A 271 -42.66 3.92 -9.97
C THR A 271 -44.15 4.17 -9.81
N TRP A 272 -44.62 4.51 -8.61
CA TRP A 272 -46.03 4.89 -8.37
C TRP A 272 -46.43 6.18 -9.10
N ALA A 273 -45.55 7.19 -9.13
CA ALA A 273 -45.78 8.42 -9.88
C ALA A 273 -45.94 8.14 -11.38
N SER A 274 -45.09 7.28 -11.95
CA SER A 274 -45.17 6.90 -13.36
C SER A 274 -46.42 6.07 -13.70
N LEU A 275 -46.86 5.18 -12.81
CA LEU A 275 -48.14 4.47 -12.96
C LEU A 275 -49.32 5.45 -12.96
N SER A 276 -49.31 6.41 -12.03
CA SER A 276 -50.33 7.46 -11.95
C SER A 276 -50.33 8.33 -13.22
N ALA A 277 -49.17 8.57 -13.82
CA ALA A 277 -49.02 9.28 -15.09
C ALA A 277 -49.58 8.48 -16.29
N VAL A 278 -49.46 7.15 -16.28
CA VAL A 278 -50.10 6.28 -17.29
C VAL A 278 -51.62 6.38 -17.17
N VAL A 279 -52.16 6.31 -15.96
CA VAL A 279 -53.60 6.46 -15.70
C VAL A 279 -54.10 7.83 -16.17
N ALA A 280 -53.37 8.91 -15.86
CA ALA A 280 -53.69 10.25 -16.36
C ALA A 280 -53.71 10.30 -17.90
N SER A 281 -52.71 9.70 -18.55
CA SER A 281 -52.59 9.67 -20.02
C SER A 281 -53.70 8.86 -20.70
N ILE A 282 -54.20 7.80 -20.06
CA ILE A 282 -55.30 6.97 -20.59
C ILE A 282 -56.66 7.67 -20.39
N TYR A 283 -56.89 8.28 -19.23
CA TYR A 283 -58.15 8.93 -18.91
C TYR A 283 -58.36 10.25 -19.69
N ASN A 284 -57.26 10.93 -20.03
CA ASN A 284 -57.18 12.09 -20.93
C ASN A 284 -58.26 13.16 -20.68
N ASN A 285 -58.46 13.52 -19.41
CA ASN A 285 -59.45 14.52 -19.00
C ASN A 285 -58.83 15.50 -18.00
N ASP A 286 -58.55 16.71 -18.47
CA ASP A 286 -57.87 17.78 -17.72
C ASP A 286 -58.69 18.33 -16.54
N GLN A 287 -59.98 18.01 -16.45
CA GLN A 287 -60.82 18.41 -15.32
C GLN A 287 -60.85 17.37 -14.19
N SER A 288 -60.43 16.13 -14.45
CA SER A 288 -60.47 15.06 -13.45
C SER A 288 -59.21 15.05 -12.58
N GLY A 289 -59.37 15.32 -11.29
CA GLY A 289 -58.29 15.22 -10.30
C GLY A 289 -57.88 13.79 -9.92
N GLY A 290 -58.58 12.76 -10.43
CA GLY A 290 -58.48 11.37 -9.93
C GLY A 290 -57.04 10.83 -9.93
N ALA A 291 -56.29 11.01 -11.01
CA ALA A 291 -54.90 10.54 -11.10
C ALA A 291 -53.95 11.28 -10.15
N VAL A 292 -54.21 12.56 -9.86
CA VAL A 292 -53.41 13.35 -8.90
C VAL A 292 -53.69 12.92 -7.47
N PHE A 293 -54.96 12.64 -7.13
CA PHE A 293 -55.33 12.10 -5.82
C PHE A 293 -54.82 10.67 -5.62
N MET A 294 -54.83 9.83 -6.66
CA MET A 294 -54.20 8.51 -6.66
C MET A 294 -52.70 8.61 -6.37
N PHE A 295 -52.01 9.56 -7.00
CA PHE A 295 -50.60 9.81 -6.73
C PHE A 295 -50.39 10.23 -5.27
N LEU A 296 -51.01 11.33 -4.82
CA LEU A 296 -50.78 11.90 -3.49
C LEU A 296 -51.21 10.96 -2.36
N GLY A 297 -52.35 10.29 -2.50
CA GLY A 297 -52.87 9.34 -1.51
C GLY A 297 -52.08 8.04 -1.45
N GLY A 298 -51.47 7.62 -2.56
CA GLY A 298 -50.69 6.38 -2.62
C GLY A 298 -49.26 6.50 -2.09
N VAL A 299 -48.66 7.70 -2.07
CA VAL A 299 -47.26 7.89 -1.61
C VAL A 299 -47.00 7.32 -0.21
N PRO A 300 -47.78 7.63 0.84
CA PRO A 300 -47.55 7.07 2.19
C PRO A 300 -47.66 5.53 2.22
N VAL A 301 -48.60 4.98 1.45
CA VAL A 301 -48.83 3.52 1.37
C VAL A 301 -47.65 2.83 0.67
N VAL A 302 -47.15 3.40 -0.42
CA VAL A 302 -46.01 2.87 -1.18
C VAL A 302 -44.73 2.93 -0.34
N ILE A 303 -44.51 4.00 0.43
CA ILE A 303 -43.37 4.09 1.34
C ILE A 303 -43.47 2.99 2.41
N ALA A 304 -44.62 2.84 3.08
CA ALA A 304 -44.82 1.83 4.12
C ALA A 304 -44.65 0.40 3.58
N THR A 305 -45.25 0.09 2.42
CA THR A 305 -45.13 -1.23 1.79
C THR A 305 -43.70 -1.51 1.34
N SER A 306 -42.98 -0.53 0.77
CA SER A 306 -41.57 -0.71 0.40
C SER A 306 -40.70 -1.04 1.63
N PHE A 307 -41.00 -0.42 2.78
CA PHE A 307 -40.27 -0.68 4.01
C PHE A 307 -40.47 -2.12 4.48
N LEU A 308 -41.71 -2.60 4.48
CA LEU A 308 -42.06 -3.98 4.86
C LEU A 308 -41.43 -5.01 3.93
N VAL A 309 -41.45 -4.77 2.61
CA VAL A 309 -40.85 -5.68 1.62
C VAL A 309 -39.35 -5.79 1.80
N VAL A 310 -38.66 -4.66 2.00
CA VAL A 310 -37.21 -4.63 2.23
C VAL A 310 -36.85 -5.34 3.54
N GLU A 311 -37.58 -5.06 4.63
CA GLU A 311 -37.32 -5.71 5.92
C GLU A 311 -37.56 -7.22 5.86
N GLY A 312 -38.67 -7.65 5.25
CA GLY A 312 -38.97 -9.06 5.03
C GLY A 312 -37.90 -9.77 4.20
N ARG A 313 -37.36 -9.11 3.18
CA ARG A 313 -36.27 -9.65 2.35
C ARG A 313 -34.96 -9.78 3.13
N LEU A 314 -34.56 -8.76 3.88
CA LEU A 314 -33.33 -8.77 4.67
C LEU A 314 -33.39 -9.82 5.79
N GLU A 315 -34.54 -9.98 6.44
CA GLU A 315 -34.75 -11.00 7.47
C GLU A 315 -34.74 -12.42 6.89
N HIS A 316 -35.34 -12.61 5.71
CA HIS A 316 -35.26 -13.88 5.00
C HIS A 316 -33.80 -14.27 4.69
N LEU A 317 -33.00 -13.34 4.16
CA LEU A 317 -31.56 -13.58 3.93
C LEU A 317 -30.76 -13.81 5.21
N ARG A 318 -31.23 -13.31 6.36
CA ARG A 318 -30.60 -13.49 7.66
C ARG A 318 -30.91 -14.85 8.29
N THR A 319 -32.00 -15.51 7.90
CA THR A 319 -32.44 -16.76 8.52
C THR A 319 -32.20 -17.98 7.62
N MET A 320 -32.11 -17.76 6.31
CA MET A 320 -31.85 -18.81 5.31
C MET A 320 -30.50 -19.50 5.52
N PRO A 321 -30.42 -20.84 5.39
CA PRO A 321 -29.17 -21.58 5.46
C PRO A 321 -28.27 -21.26 4.26
N LEU A 322 -26.95 -21.33 4.46
CA LEU A 322 -25.96 -20.96 3.43
C LEU A 322 -26.02 -21.83 2.16
N SER A 323 -26.55 -23.05 2.27
CA SER A 323 -26.75 -23.98 1.14
C SER A 323 -27.82 -23.50 0.15
N GLU A 324 -28.83 -22.77 0.62
CA GLU A 324 -29.97 -22.37 -0.21
C GLU A 324 -29.72 -21.04 -0.96
N LEU A 325 -28.71 -20.27 -0.57
CA LEU A 325 -28.34 -19.01 -1.23
C LEU A 325 -27.77 -19.29 -2.63
N GLN A 326 -28.42 -18.77 -3.67
CA GLN A 326 -28.12 -19.14 -5.06
C GLN A 326 -27.10 -18.22 -5.72
N ASN A 327 -27.01 -16.97 -5.25
CA ASN A 327 -26.24 -15.94 -5.94
C ASN A 327 -25.06 -15.42 -5.11
N PRO A 328 -23.93 -15.04 -5.75
CA PRO A 328 -22.79 -14.42 -5.08
C PRO A 328 -23.15 -13.16 -4.29
N TRP A 329 -24.12 -12.40 -4.79
CA TRP A 329 -24.60 -11.17 -4.14
C TRP A 329 -25.31 -11.47 -2.84
N GLU A 330 -26.15 -12.50 -2.76
CA GLU A 330 -26.85 -12.86 -1.52
C GLU A 330 -25.88 -13.30 -0.43
N MET A 331 -24.80 -14.00 -0.80
CA MET A 331 -23.71 -14.35 0.10
C MET A 331 -23.00 -13.11 0.64
N GLU A 332 -22.77 -12.09 -0.20
CA GLU A 332 -22.20 -10.81 0.24
C GLU A 332 -23.12 -10.08 1.22
N ILE A 333 -24.43 -10.02 0.94
CA ILE A 333 -25.42 -9.42 1.85
C ILE A 333 -25.40 -10.14 3.21
N ARG A 334 -25.37 -11.48 3.19
CA ARG A 334 -25.29 -12.32 4.39
C ARG A 334 -24.01 -12.02 5.19
N LEU A 335 -22.87 -11.98 4.53
CA LEU A 335 -21.57 -11.68 5.15
C LEU A 335 -21.56 -10.29 5.79
N ARG A 336 -21.96 -9.24 5.09
CA ARG A 336 -21.93 -7.88 5.64
C ARG A 336 -22.88 -7.71 6.82
N MET A 337 -24.05 -8.38 6.81
CA MET A 337 -24.99 -8.34 7.94
C MET A 337 -24.37 -9.00 9.17
N SER A 338 -23.66 -10.12 9.00
CA SER A 338 -22.92 -10.77 10.08
C SER A 338 -21.83 -9.85 10.65
N ILE A 339 -21.04 -9.18 9.81
CA ILE A 339 -20.01 -8.22 10.25
C ILE A 339 -20.61 -7.07 11.07
N GLN A 340 -21.72 -6.48 10.58
CA GLN A 340 -22.38 -5.36 11.27
C GLN A 340 -23.07 -5.79 12.58
N GLY A 341 -23.59 -7.02 12.64
CA GLY A 341 -24.17 -7.60 13.85
C GLY A 341 -23.15 -7.71 14.98
N HIS A 342 -21.94 -8.18 14.66
CA HIS A 342 -20.85 -8.35 15.64
C HIS A 342 -20.26 -7.02 16.12
N ASN A 343 -20.10 -6.03 15.24
CA ASN A 343 -19.65 -4.70 15.64
C ASN A 343 -20.64 -4.04 16.64
N ARG A 344 -21.95 -4.29 16.49
CA ARG A 344 -22.96 -3.80 17.43
C ARG A 344 -22.92 -4.51 18.79
N SER A 345 -22.70 -5.83 18.84
CA SER A 345 -22.60 -6.56 20.10
C SER A 345 -21.32 -6.22 20.87
N SER A 346 -20.18 -6.06 20.18
CA SER A 346 -18.89 -5.63 20.75
C SER A 346 -18.94 -4.21 21.34
N VAL A 347 -19.65 -3.28 20.70
CA VAL A 347 -19.87 -1.93 21.25
C VAL A 347 -20.81 -1.97 22.46
N VAL A 348 -21.86 -2.79 22.43
CA VAL A 348 -22.81 -2.92 23.54
C VAL A 348 -22.21 -3.61 24.77
N SER A 349 -21.30 -4.59 24.59
CA SER A 349 -20.58 -5.22 25.69
C SER A 349 -19.57 -4.28 26.35
N LYS A 350 -18.85 -3.46 25.57
CA LYS A 350 -17.96 -2.40 26.09
C LYS A 350 -18.72 -1.32 26.87
N ILE A 351 -19.92 -0.95 26.44
CA ILE A 351 -20.78 0.01 27.16
C ILE A 351 -21.32 -0.59 28.47
N LYS A 352 -21.76 -1.85 28.47
CA LYS A 352 -22.22 -2.54 29.69
C LYS A 352 -21.10 -2.89 30.67
N GLY A 353 -19.86 -3.05 30.20
CA GLY A 353 -18.68 -3.23 31.03
C GLY A 353 -18.32 -1.96 31.82
N ASN A 354 -18.45 -0.78 31.19
CA ASN A 354 -18.20 0.51 31.85
C ASN A 354 -19.29 0.91 32.84
N GLU A 355 -20.54 0.49 32.66
CA GLU A 355 -21.62 0.80 33.62
C GLU A 355 -21.53 0.00 34.93
N LYS A 356 -20.73 -1.07 34.99
CA LYS A 356 -20.54 -1.87 36.22
C LYS A 356 -19.30 -1.51 37.04
N SER A 357 -18.42 -0.61 36.57
CA SER A 357 -17.26 -0.17 37.35
C SER A 357 -17.37 1.23 37.96
N ASP A 358 -18.41 2.00 37.64
CA ASP A 358 -18.51 3.42 38.04
C ASP A 358 -19.53 3.65 39.17
N THR A 359 -19.28 3.06 40.34
CA THR A 359 -19.80 3.60 41.61
C THR A 359 -18.74 3.60 42.69
N ARG A 360 -17.78 4.52 42.60
CA ARG A 360 -17.21 5.33 43.71
C ARG A 360 -16.00 6.11 43.18
N ASP A 361 -15.90 7.35 43.64
CA ASP A 361 -14.79 8.30 43.44
C ASP A 361 -14.87 9.27 42.24
N ARG A 362 -15.83 10.19 42.35
CA ARG A 362 -15.67 11.55 41.81
C ARG A 362 -14.89 12.41 42.81
N LYS A 363 -13.61 12.68 42.52
CA LYS A 363 -12.96 13.97 42.84
C LYS A 363 -11.65 14.17 42.04
N ARG A 364 -11.68 15.21 41.21
CA ARG A 364 -10.58 16.07 40.70
C ARG A 364 -9.17 15.44 40.60
N SER A 365 -8.68 15.26 39.37
CA SER A 365 -7.36 15.77 38.96
C SER A 365 -7.25 15.80 37.44
N SER A 366 -6.46 16.76 36.98
CA SER A 366 -6.11 17.16 35.62
C SER A 366 -5.39 16.09 34.80
N SER A 367 -5.54 16.24 33.48
CA SER A 367 -4.71 15.68 32.41
C SER A 367 -3.35 15.11 32.84
N GLU A 368 -3.29 13.79 32.94
CA GLU A 368 -2.05 13.03 32.91
C GLU A 368 -2.20 11.95 31.85
N PHE A 369 -1.32 11.99 30.85
CA PHE A 369 -1.17 10.94 29.85
C PHE A 369 -0.78 9.66 30.60
N VAL A 370 -1.73 8.73 30.74
CA VAL A 370 -1.45 7.38 31.19
C VAL A 370 -0.65 6.69 30.08
N THR A 371 0.65 6.52 30.31
CA THR A 371 1.52 5.65 29.53
C THR A 371 1.07 4.21 29.73
N VAL A 372 0.23 3.73 28.81
CA VAL A 372 -0.12 2.31 28.74
C VAL A 372 1.12 1.56 28.26
N ASN A 373 1.71 0.77 29.16
CA ASN A 373 2.81 -0.15 28.85
C ASN A 373 2.37 -1.14 27.76
N LEU A 374 2.98 -1.03 26.57
CA LEU A 374 2.64 -1.75 25.34
C LEU A 374 3.06 -3.24 25.31
N TYR A 375 3.47 -3.83 26.44
CA TYR A 375 3.91 -5.22 26.49
C TYR A 375 2.80 -6.22 26.89
N ASP A 376 1.75 -5.79 27.58
CA ASP A 376 0.69 -6.70 28.08
C ASP A 376 -0.57 -6.74 27.20
N ALA A 377 -0.65 -5.94 26.14
CA ALA A 377 -1.84 -5.89 25.27
C ALA A 377 -1.94 -7.06 24.25
N LYS A 378 -0.92 -7.92 24.15
CA LYS A 378 -0.92 -9.03 23.18
C LYS A 378 -1.65 -10.28 23.64
N GLN A 379 -1.60 -10.63 24.93
CA GLN A 379 -2.28 -11.85 25.41
C GLN A 379 -3.80 -11.68 25.55
N ILE A 380 -4.32 -10.46 25.60
CA ILE A 380 -5.77 -10.20 25.76
C ILE A 380 -6.50 -10.11 24.40
N THR A 381 -5.79 -9.94 23.29
CA THR A 381 -6.39 -9.83 21.93
C THR A 381 -6.30 -11.11 21.11
N GLU A 382 -5.50 -12.10 21.54
CA GLU A 382 -5.17 -13.29 20.76
C GLU A 382 -6.30 -14.34 20.65
N ASP A 383 -7.19 -14.47 21.64
CA ASP A 383 -8.26 -15.49 21.62
C ASP A 383 -9.66 -14.92 21.31
N ALA A 384 -9.96 -13.68 21.70
CA ALA A 384 -11.31 -13.11 21.59
C ALA A 384 -11.70 -12.71 20.16
N ASP A 385 -10.77 -12.13 19.36
CA ASP A 385 -11.09 -11.61 18.02
C ASP A 385 -11.20 -12.73 16.95
N SER A 386 -10.58 -13.91 17.18
CA SER A 386 -10.62 -15.04 16.24
C SER A 386 -11.92 -15.84 16.32
N GLU A 387 -12.51 -15.95 17.52
CA GLU A 387 -13.84 -16.55 17.71
C GLU A 387 -14.94 -15.62 17.19
N GLU A 388 -14.82 -14.29 17.40
CA GLU A 388 -15.83 -13.29 17.02
C GLU A 388 -16.11 -13.23 15.50
N PHE A 389 -15.14 -13.52 14.63
CA PHE A 389 -15.32 -13.49 13.17
C PHE A 389 -15.22 -14.85 12.48
N SER A 390 -15.18 -15.95 13.24
CA SER A 390 -15.17 -17.33 12.73
C SER A 390 -16.34 -17.64 11.79
N VAL A 391 -17.54 -17.16 12.14
CA VAL A 391 -18.74 -17.29 11.29
C VAL A 391 -18.56 -16.54 9.96
N CYS A 392 -17.90 -15.39 9.95
CA CYS A 392 -17.66 -14.62 8.73
C CYS A 392 -16.64 -15.32 7.81
N THR A 393 -15.59 -15.93 8.38
CA THR A 393 -14.62 -16.70 7.60
C THR A 393 -15.22 -17.99 7.07
N GLU A 394 -16.14 -18.63 7.80
CA GLU A 394 -16.93 -19.79 7.31
C GLU A 394 -17.87 -19.42 6.16
N ILE A 395 -18.59 -18.30 6.27
CA ILE A 395 -19.43 -17.78 5.19
C ILE A 395 -18.58 -17.53 3.94
N LEU A 396 -17.42 -16.90 4.08
CA LEU A 396 -16.51 -16.62 2.97
C LEU A 396 -15.93 -17.89 2.34
N SER A 397 -15.47 -18.85 3.14
CA SER A 397 -14.90 -20.10 2.64
C SER A 397 -15.95 -20.93 1.89
N THR A 398 -17.17 -21.00 2.42
CA THR A 398 -18.32 -21.65 1.78
C THR A 398 -18.75 -20.93 0.49
N SER A 399 -18.70 -19.60 0.49
CA SER A 399 -19.02 -18.80 -0.71
C SER A 399 -18.01 -19.02 -1.82
N LEU A 400 -16.72 -19.01 -1.50
CA LEU A 400 -15.64 -19.15 -2.46
C LEU A 400 -15.46 -20.58 -2.96
N SER A 401 -15.86 -21.59 -2.18
CA SER A 401 -15.89 -22.98 -2.67
C SER A 401 -17.02 -23.19 -3.70
N ARG A 402 -18.17 -22.54 -3.50
CA ARG A 402 -19.30 -22.61 -4.43
C ARG A 402 -19.15 -21.72 -5.66
N PHE A 403 -18.53 -20.55 -5.51
CA PHE A 403 -18.36 -19.55 -6.57
C PHE A 403 -16.89 -19.12 -6.72
N PRO A 404 -15.98 -20.02 -7.13
CA PRO A 404 -14.54 -19.76 -7.16
C PRO A 404 -14.13 -18.67 -8.16
N ASP A 405 -14.88 -18.53 -9.25
CA ASP A 405 -14.61 -17.59 -10.36
C ASP A 405 -15.28 -16.22 -10.16
N SER A 406 -15.98 -16.02 -9.04
CA SER A 406 -16.67 -14.76 -8.76
C SER A 406 -15.66 -13.67 -8.36
N CYS A 407 -15.31 -12.81 -9.32
CA CYS A 407 -14.50 -11.62 -9.08
C CYS A 407 -15.04 -10.77 -7.92
N HIS A 408 -16.36 -10.62 -7.81
CA HIS A 408 -16.98 -9.82 -6.76
C HIS A 408 -16.71 -10.40 -5.36
N LEU A 409 -16.84 -11.72 -5.17
CA LEU A 409 -16.58 -12.35 -3.88
C LEU A 409 -15.10 -12.30 -3.49
N LEU A 410 -14.18 -12.42 -4.45
CA LEU A 410 -12.76 -12.24 -4.20
C LEU A 410 -12.44 -10.82 -3.71
N MET A 411 -13.07 -9.80 -4.31
CA MET A 411 -12.93 -8.41 -3.88
C MET A 411 -13.51 -8.17 -2.48
N VAL A 412 -14.69 -8.75 -2.19
CA VAL A 412 -15.33 -8.68 -0.87
C VAL A 412 -14.47 -9.36 0.20
N ALA A 413 -13.91 -10.54 -0.11
CA ALA A 413 -12.98 -11.24 0.75
C ALA A 413 -11.73 -10.38 1.02
N ALA A 414 -11.09 -9.84 -0.03
CA ALA A 414 -9.96 -8.94 0.12
C ALA A 414 -10.28 -7.76 1.04
N ASN A 415 -11.41 -7.08 0.81
CA ASN A 415 -11.87 -5.95 1.61
C ASN A 415 -12.15 -6.33 3.08
N PHE A 416 -12.72 -7.51 3.33
CA PHE A 416 -12.90 -8.04 4.68
C PHE A 416 -11.58 -8.23 5.42
N TYR A 417 -10.56 -8.81 4.77
CA TYR A 417 -9.24 -8.96 5.37
C TYR A 417 -8.51 -7.63 5.57
N ILE A 418 -8.77 -6.62 4.73
CA ILE A 418 -8.20 -5.26 4.86
C ILE A 418 -8.83 -4.48 6.02
N GLU A 419 -10.16 -4.46 6.11
CA GLU A 419 -10.90 -3.58 7.03
C GLU A 419 -11.18 -4.23 8.38
N VAL A 420 -11.51 -5.52 8.40
CA VAL A 420 -11.95 -6.23 9.62
C VAL A 420 -10.78 -6.95 10.28
N ILE A 421 -10.17 -7.92 9.59
CA ILE A 421 -9.07 -8.74 10.15
C ILE A 421 -7.74 -7.97 10.18
N ARG A 422 -7.57 -6.94 9.33
CA ARG A 422 -6.33 -6.18 9.15
C ARG A 422 -5.11 -7.02 8.75
N SER A 423 -5.34 -8.11 8.01
CA SER A 423 -4.28 -8.93 7.42
C SER A 423 -4.04 -8.56 5.96
N ASN A 424 -2.98 -7.77 5.73
CA ASN A 424 -2.58 -7.36 4.38
C ASN A 424 -2.21 -8.56 3.49
N PHE A 425 -1.56 -9.59 4.06
CA PHE A 425 -1.17 -10.78 3.31
C PHE A 425 -2.38 -11.51 2.77
N MET A 426 -3.35 -11.83 3.65
CA MET A 426 -4.57 -12.53 3.23
C MET A 426 -5.33 -11.73 2.18
N ALA A 427 -5.42 -10.41 2.31
CA ALA A 427 -6.02 -9.57 1.29
C ALA A 427 -5.33 -9.73 -0.08
N TYR A 428 -4.01 -9.68 -0.14
CA TYR A 428 -3.25 -9.88 -1.37
C TYR A 428 -3.44 -11.28 -1.98
N THR A 429 -3.62 -12.33 -1.16
CA THR A 429 -3.89 -13.68 -1.69
C THR A 429 -5.19 -13.74 -2.50
N TYR A 430 -6.20 -12.96 -2.14
CA TYR A 430 -7.44 -12.86 -2.92
C TYR A 430 -7.28 -11.90 -4.11
N LEU A 431 -6.57 -10.78 -3.94
CA LEU A 431 -6.32 -9.82 -5.02
C LEU A 431 -5.49 -10.44 -6.16
N ASP A 432 -4.52 -11.31 -5.88
CA ASP A 432 -3.70 -12.03 -6.88
C ASP A 432 -4.53 -12.98 -7.75
N ARG A 433 -5.69 -13.44 -7.26
CA ARG A 433 -6.60 -14.31 -8.01
C ARG A 433 -7.51 -13.54 -8.97
N ILE A 434 -7.74 -12.25 -8.76
CA ILE A 434 -8.69 -11.44 -9.54
C ILE A 434 -8.34 -11.36 -11.03
N PRO A 435 -7.08 -11.15 -11.45
CA PRO A 435 -6.74 -11.05 -12.88
C PRO A 435 -7.16 -12.27 -13.70
N ALA A 436 -7.19 -13.46 -13.10
CA ALA A 436 -7.60 -14.70 -13.76
C ALA A 436 -9.13 -14.76 -14.04
N THR A 437 -9.93 -13.90 -13.41
CA THR A 437 -11.41 -13.89 -13.53
C THR A 437 -11.94 -12.93 -14.59
N ASP A 438 -11.07 -12.31 -15.39
CA ASP A 438 -11.35 -11.22 -16.34
C ASP A 438 -12.24 -10.09 -15.74
N PRO A 439 -11.65 -9.27 -14.83
CA PRO A 439 -12.41 -8.24 -14.14
C PRO A 439 -12.91 -7.15 -15.11
N LYS A 440 -14.18 -6.78 -14.97
CA LYS A 440 -14.77 -5.64 -15.67
C LYS A 440 -14.16 -4.31 -15.22
N ILE A 441 -14.36 -3.23 -15.98
CA ILE A 441 -13.74 -1.92 -15.73
C ILE A 441 -13.99 -1.44 -14.28
N ASP A 442 -15.21 -1.56 -13.76
CA ASP A 442 -15.56 -1.17 -12.39
C ASP A 442 -14.82 -1.99 -11.32
N GLN A 443 -14.64 -3.29 -11.58
CA GLN A 443 -13.88 -4.20 -10.72
C GLN A 443 -12.38 -3.92 -10.77
N ARG A 444 -11.82 -3.58 -11.95
CA ARG A 444 -10.42 -3.16 -12.10
C ARG A 444 -10.13 -1.91 -11.28
N VAL A 445 -11.00 -0.90 -11.38
CA VAL A 445 -10.88 0.34 -10.59
C VAL A 445 -10.89 0.01 -9.10
N THR A 446 -11.81 -0.84 -8.65
CA THR A 446 -11.94 -1.18 -7.23
C THR A 446 -10.75 -1.99 -6.73
N THR A 447 -10.25 -2.94 -7.52
CA THR A 447 -9.04 -3.73 -7.22
C THR A 447 -7.84 -2.81 -7.06
N TYR A 448 -7.63 -1.88 -7.99
CA TYR A 448 -6.59 -0.86 -7.90
C TYR A 448 -6.69 -0.04 -6.60
N ARG A 449 -7.91 0.33 -6.18
CA ARG A 449 -8.09 1.04 -4.90
C ARG A 449 -7.75 0.21 -3.68
N LEU A 450 -8.16 -1.06 -3.66
CA LEU A 450 -7.84 -1.96 -2.54
C LEU A 450 -6.32 -2.13 -2.44
N GLN A 451 -5.64 -2.36 -3.57
CA GLN A 451 -4.18 -2.41 -3.65
C GLN A 451 -3.53 -1.11 -3.15
N LYS A 452 -4.00 0.05 -3.65
CA LYS A 452 -3.46 1.36 -3.26
C LYS A 452 -3.71 1.69 -1.79
N SER A 453 -4.85 1.27 -1.23
CA SER A 453 -5.13 1.42 0.19
C SER A 453 -4.21 0.57 1.06
N ILE A 454 -3.84 -0.64 0.62
CA ILE A 454 -2.86 -1.46 1.36
C ILE A 454 -1.48 -0.82 1.24
N GLU A 455 -1.07 -0.44 0.03
CA GLU A 455 0.19 0.26 -0.22
C GLU A 455 0.31 1.51 0.65
N SER A 456 -0.71 2.37 0.69
CA SER A 456 -0.68 3.58 1.50
C SER A 456 -0.58 3.28 2.99
N ARG A 457 -1.25 2.23 3.49
CA ARG A 457 -1.12 1.81 4.90
C ARG A 457 0.30 1.32 5.21
N ILE A 458 0.86 0.49 4.33
CA ILE A 458 2.22 -0.01 4.46
C ILE A 458 3.23 1.15 4.41
N LEU A 459 3.10 2.06 3.46
CA LEU A 459 4.00 3.22 3.31
C LEU A 459 3.84 4.27 4.43
N SER A 460 2.65 4.39 5.03
CA SER A 460 2.42 5.32 6.13
C SER A 460 3.18 4.94 7.41
N ALA A 461 3.60 3.68 7.54
CA ALA A 461 4.50 3.28 8.60
C ALA A 461 5.89 3.87 8.31
N GLU A 462 6.40 4.69 9.23
CA GLU A 462 7.72 5.36 9.14
C GLU A 462 8.83 4.36 8.78
N SER A 463 8.71 3.15 9.30
CA SER A 463 9.58 2.00 9.05
C SER A 463 9.68 1.56 7.58
N ASN A 464 8.69 1.82 6.74
CA ASN A 464 8.68 1.39 5.33
C ASN A 464 9.09 2.48 4.35
N ARG A 465 9.07 3.74 4.78
CA ARG A 465 9.65 4.87 4.03
C ARG A 465 11.16 4.69 3.84
N GLU A 466 11.82 4.12 4.83
CA GLU A 466 13.26 3.80 4.78
C GLU A 466 13.57 2.80 3.66
N VAL A 467 12.72 1.77 3.48
CA VAL A 467 12.89 0.73 2.46
C VAL A 467 12.69 1.31 1.05
N THR A 468 11.70 2.17 0.86
CA THR A 468 11.49 2.82 -0.44
C THR A 468 12.62 3.79 -0.79
N GLN A 469 13.12 4.53 0.20
CA GLN A 469 14.30 5.38 0.04
C GLN A 469 15.54 4.57 -0.34
N TYR A 470 15.80 3.46 0.35
CA TYR A 470 16.90 2.55 0.03
C TYR A 470 16.83 2.01 -1.39
N ASN A 471 15.66 1.48 -1.80
CA ASN A 471 15.47 0.96 -3.15
C ASN A 471 15.62 2.06 -4.22
N ALA A 472 15.11 3.27 -3.96
CA ALA A 472 15.26 4.41 -4.85
C ALA A 472 16.73 4.85 -4.98
N GLN A 473 17.47 4.92 -3.87
CA GLN A 473 18.89 5.24 -3.87
C GLN A 473 19.68 4.20 -4.67
N ARG A 474 19.41 2.91 -4.43
CA ARG A 474 20.07 1.82 -5.15
C ARG A 474 19.80 1.88 -6.65
N ALA A 475 18.55 2.14 -7.06
CA ALA A 475 18.21 2.30 -8.47
C ALA A 475 18.93 3.50 -9.12
N LEU A 476 19.08 4.61 -8.39
CA LEU A 476 19.85 5.77 -8.86
C LEU A 476 21.34 5.45 -9.00
N LEU A 477 21.93 4.73 -8.04
CA LEU A 477 23.34 4.31 -8.10
C LEU A 477 23.58 3.31 -9.23
N GLU A 478 22.71 2.31 -9.41
CA GLU A 478 22.80 1.36 -10.53
C GLU A 478 22.68 2.08 -11.88
N LYS A 479 21.75 3.05 -12.01
CA LYS A 479 21.64 3.89 -13.19
C LYS A 479 22.90 4.72 -13.43
N ALA A 480 23.44 5.34 -12.39
CA ALA A 480 24.65 6.16 -12.50
C ALA A 480 25.85 5.30 -12.95
N GLN A 481 26.07 4.14 -12.35
CA GLN A 481 27.14 3.21 -12.73
C GLN A 481 27.01 2.68 -14.18
N GLN A 482 25.77 2.45 -14.64
CA GLN A 482 25.54 2.09 -16.05
C GLN A 482 25.88 3.23 -17.01
N LEU A 483 25.56 4.46 -16.64
CA LEU A 483 25.95 5.65 -17.41
C LEU A 483 27.46 5.83 -17.39
N ASP A 484 28.13 5.68 -16.24
CA ASP A 484 29.59 5.73 -16.13
C ASP A 484 30.27 4.74 -17.07
N LEU A 485 29.80 3.49 -17.08
CA LEU A 485 30.31 2.46 -17.98
C LEU A 485 30.11 2.85 -19.46
N ARG A 486 28.93 3.38 -19.80
CA ARG A 486 28.63 3.84 -21.16
C ARG A 486 29.50 5.03 -21.58
N ILE A 487 29.76 5.97 -20.66
CA ILE A 487 30.64 7.12 -20.88
C ILE A 487 32.05 6.61 -21.17
N VAL A 488 32.59 5.72 -20.35
CA VAL A 488 33.94 5.16 -20.55
C VAL A 488 34.04 4.43 -21.89
N GLN A 489 33.05 3.59 -22.23
CA GLN A 489 33.01 2.90 -23.53
C GLN A 489 32.95 3.88 -24.71
N SER A 490 32.15 4.94 -24.59
CA SER A 490 32.02 5.97 -25.63
C SER A 490 33.30 6.81 -25.76
N ALA A 491 33.95 7.13 -24.64
CA ALA A 491 35.23 7.84 -24.61
C ALA A 491 36.33 7.02 -25.28
N ILE A 492 36.42 5.71 -24.98
CA ILE A 492 37.38 4.81 -25.65
C ILE A 492 37.15 4.80 -27.16
N LYS A 493 35.89 4.67 -27.61
CA LYS A 493 35.54 4.71 -29.03
C LYS A 493 35.89 6.05 -29.67
N PHE A 494 35.57 7.15 -29.00
CA PHE A 494 35.90 8.50 -29.43
C PHE A 494 37.41 8.66 -29.67
N TRP A 495 38.23 8.33 -28.66
CA TRP A 495 39.69 8.42 -28.80
C TRP A 495 40.24 7.46 -29.85
N SER A 496 39.63 6.29 -30.04
CA SER A 496 40.02 5.35 -31.10
C SER A 496 39.73 5.90 -32.51
N GLU A 497 38.64 6.64 -32.70
CA GLU A 497 38.31 7.31 -33.96
C GLU A 497 39.25 8.49 -34.21
N VAL A 498 39.53 9.30 -33.18
CA VAL A 498 40.51 10.40 -33.25
C VAL A 498 41.89 9.89 -33.67
N GLY A 499 42.28 8.70 -33.21
CA GLY A 499 43.55 8.07 -33.57
C GLY A 499 43.66 7.56 -35.01
N LYS A 500 42.58 7.57 -35.81
CA LYS A 500 42.62 7.11 -37.21
C LYS A 500 43.27 8.15 -38.12
N ARG A 501 43.88 7.68 -39.23
CA ARG A 501 44.47 8.56 -40.26
C ARG A 501 43.46 9.52 -40.91
N LYS A 502 42.18 9.14 -40.95
CA LYS A 502 41.06 9.96 -41.43
C LYS A 502 39.89 9.80 -40.46
N PRO A 503 39.79 10.65 -39.43
CA PRO A 503 38.69 10.59 -38.47
C PRO A 503 37.37 11.02 -39.12
N ASP A 504 36.28 10.39 -38.68
CA ASP A 504 34.92 10.73 -39.10
C ASP A 504 34.33 11.77 -38.13
N CYS A 505 34.23 13.02 -38.58
CA CYS A 505 33.82 14.14 -37.74
C CYS A 505 32.38 14.02 -37.23
N ASP A 506 31.47 13.43 -38.01
CA ASP A 506 30.06 13.29 -37.60
C ASP A 506 29.93 12.26 -36.48
N LYS A 507 30.64 11.13 -36.58
CA LYS A 507 30.71 10.13 -35.51
C LYS A 507 31.34 10.68 -34.24
N LEU A 508 32.39 11.49 -34.37
CA LEU A 508 33.02 12.16 -33.23
C LEU A 508 32.05 13.13 -32.55
N ARG A 509 31.32 13.93 -33.32
CA ARG A 509 30.30 14.84 -32.79
C ARG A 509 29.19 14.09 -32.05
N GLU A 510 28.66 13.02 -32.64
CA GLU A 510 27.62 12.18 -32.00
C GLU A 510 28.11 11.58 -30.68
N MET A 511 29.32 11.01 -30.66
CA MET A 511 29.93 10.47 -29.43
C MET A 511 30.18 11.56 -28.38
N ALA A 512 30.63 12.75 -28.77
CA ALA A 512 30.85 13.86 -27.83
C ALA A 512 29.53 14.34 -27.18
N ILE A 513 28.45 14.46 -27.97
CA ILE A 513 27.13 14.80 -27.45
C ILE A 513 26.62 13.73 -26.49
N MET A 514 26.80 12.44 -26.82
CA MET A 514 26.44 11.34 -25.92
C MET A 514 27.22 11.40 -24.61
N ILE A 515 28.55 11.57 -24.67
CA ILE A 515 29.39 11.68 -23.47
C ILE A 515 28.91 12.84 -22.59
N SER A 516 28.65 14.02 -23.16
CA SER A 516 28.19 15.19 -22.41
C SER A 516 26.83 14.94 -21.73
N ASN A 517 25.83 14.44 -22.48
CA ASN A 517 24.50 14.18 -21.96
C ASN A 517 24.46 13.07 -20.92
N ASP A 518 25.22 11.99 -21.13
CA ASP A 518 25.34 10.89 -20.18
C ASP A 518 26.06 11.35 -18.91
N SER A 519 27.10 12.20 -19.03
CA SER A 519 27.83 12.77 -17.89
C SER A 519 26.93 13.64 -17.03
N LYS A 520 26.16 14.56 -17.64
CA LYS A 520 25.14 15.37 -16.96
C LYS A 520 24.11 14.49 -16.23
N SER A 521 23.67 13.41 -16.88
CA SER A 521 22.70 12.47 -16.32
C SER A 521 23.26 11.62 -15.18
N ALA A 522 24.51 11.18 -15.28
CA ALA A 522 25.23 10.42 -14.26
C ALA A 522 25.45 11.29 -13.02
N PHE A 523 25.98 12.50 -13.20
CA PHE A 523 26.16 13.50 -12.15
C PHE A 523 24.85 13.77 -11.39
N SER A 524 23.75 14.05 -12.11
CA SER A 524 22.43 14.26 -11.50
C SER A 524 21.96 13.03 -10.71
N SER A 525 22.24 11.83 -11.18
CA SER A 525 21.83 10.58 -10.53
C SER A 525 22.63 10.34 -9.24
N TYR A 526 23.95 10.60 -9.25
CA TYR A 526 24.80 10.52 -8.06
C TYR A 526 24.39 11.52 -6.98
N LEU A 527 24.21 12.80 -7.32
CA LEU A 527 23.77 13.80 -6.34
C LEU A 527 22.41 13.48 -5.75
N LYS A 528 21.46 13.01 -6.56
CA LYS A 528 20.15 12.54 -6.07
C LYS A 528 20.28 11.35 -5.13
N ALA A 529 21.20 10.41 -5.41
CA ALA A 529 21.44 9.27 -4.54
C ALA A 529 22.06 9.68 -3.20
N ILE A 530 23.01 10.62 -3.20
CA ILE A 530 23.63 11.15 -1.98
C ILE A 530 22.57 11.86 -1.14
N ARG A 531 21.76 12.76 -1.72
CA ARG A 531 20.67 13.47 -1.02
C ARG A 531 19.64 12.56 -0.31
N ILE A 532 19.51 11.29 -0.71
CA ILE A 532 18.62 10.34 -0.01
C ILE A 532 19.29 9.84 1.28
N SER A 533 20.59 9.58 1.26
CA SER A 533 21.38 9.14 2.41
C SER A 533 22.80 9.67 2.29
N ASP A 534 23.04 10.78 2.99
CA ASP A 534 24.34 11.46 3.03
C ASP A 534 25.42 10.64 3.75
N GLU A 535 25.01 9.60 4.50
CA GLU A 535 25.87 8.71 5.28
C GLU A 535 26.24 7.40 4.55
N SER A 536 25.82 7.25 3.29
CA SER A 536 26.14 6.06 2.51
C SER A 536 27.58 6.13 2.00
N VAL A 537 28.45 5.31 2.58
CA VAL A 537 29.88 5.22 2.21
C VAL A 537 30.03 4.72 0.77
N SER A 538 29.23 3.74 0.34
CA SER A 538 29.20 3.27 -1.06
C SER A 538 28.83 4.36 -2.05
N ALA A 539 27.82 5.19 -1.76
CA ALA A 539 27.38 6.25 -2.67
C ALA A 539 28.51 7.28 -2.89
N LEU A 540 29.15 7.71 -1.80
CA LEU A 540 30.27 8.65 -1.84
C LEU A 540 31.48 8.08 -2.58
N ARG A 541 31.78 6.78 -2.39
CA ARG A 541 32.86 6.11 -3.11
C ARG A 541 32.59 5.99 -4.61
N CYS A 542 31.37 5.64 -5.00
CA CYS A 542 31.03 5.55 -6.42
C CYS A 542 31.13 6.93 -7.09
N TYR A 543 30.59 7.96 -6.45
CA TYR A 543 30.65 9.32 -6.97
C TYR A 543 32.08 9.87 -6.99
N SER A 544 32.87 9.64 -5.94
CA SER A 544 34.30 9.95 -5.91
C SER A 544 35.03 9.24 -7.06
N GLY A 545 34.79 7.94 -7.28
CA GLY A 545 35.37 7.19 -8.38
C GLY A 545 35.02 7.79 -9.74
N PHE A 546 33.76 8.18 -9.96
CA PHE A 546 33.32 8.87 -11.17
C PHE A 546 34.08 10.19 -11.39
N LEU A 547 34.18 11.03 -10.35
CA LEU A 547 34.91 12.30 -10.43
C LEU A 547 36.40 12.10 -10.72
N LEU A 548 37.04 11.16 -10.05
CA LEU A 548 38.47 10.90 -10.18
C LEU A 548 38.84 10.26 -11.53
N THR A 549 37.99 9.38 -12.06
CA THR A 549 38.32 8.55 -13.24
C THR A 549 37.73 9.09 -14.54
N VAL A 550 36.47 9.53 -14.53
CA VAL A 550 35.73 9.93 -15.72
C VAL A 550 35.84 11.44 -15.95
N ILE A 551 35.48 12.24 -14.93
CA ILE A 551 35.44 13.72 -15.04
C ILE A 551 36.82 14.35 -14.85
N ARG A 552 37.72 13.68 -14.10
CA ARG A 552 39.04 14.19 -13.69
C ARG A 552 39.01 15.40 -12.75
N ASP A 553 37.97 15.53 -11.94
CA ASP A 553 37.96 16.46 -10.81
C ASP A 553 38.61 15.84 -9.57
N ILE A 554 39.93 15.99 -9.49
CA ILE A 554 40.75 15.34 -8.48
C ILE A 554 40.42 15.86 -7.07
N ARG A 555 40.26 17.18 -6.92
CA ARG A 555 40.09 17.81 -5.60
C ARG A 555 38.79 17.38 -4.93
N HIS A 556 37.67 17.44 -5.65
CA HIS A 556 36.38 17.03 -5.10
C HIS A 556 36.31 15.52 -4.91
N GLY A 557 36.85 14.76 -5.87
CA GLY A 557 36.94 13.31 -5.77
C GLY A 557 37.68 12.82 -4.52
N GLU A 558 38.85 13.40 -4.23
CA GLU A 558 39.65 13.05 -3.04
C GLU A 558 38.96 13.42 -1.73
N ARG A 559 38.37 14.62 -1.63
CA ARG A 559 37.61 15.05 -0.43
C ARG A 559 36.45 14.09 -0.11
N LEU A 560 35.72 13.65 -1.13
CA LEU A 560 34.62 12.70 -0.95
C LEU A 560 35.13 11.32 -0.51
N LEU A 561 36.31 10.91 -1.00
CA LEU A 561 36.94 9.65 -0.61
C LEU A 561 37.43 9.68 0.85
N GLU A 562 38.04 10.78 1.27
CA GLU A 562 38.49 11.02 2.65
C GLU A 562 37.29 10.99 3.60
N ARG A 563 36.25 11.77 3.30
CA ARG A 563 34.98 11.77 4.05
C ARG A 563 34.34 10.38 4.12
N ALA A 564 34.35 9.60 3.04
CA ALA A 564 33.84 8.24 3.03
C ALA A 564 34.67 7.30 3.92
N SER A 565 35.98 7.53 4.02
CA SER A 565 36.90 6.76 4.87
C SER A 565 36.70 7.09 6.34
N GLU A 566 36.63 8.38 6.70
CA GLU A 566 36.31 8.84 8.06
C GLU A 566 34.98 8.28 8.57
N MET A 567 33.93 8.30 7.73
CA MET A 567 32.64 7.71 8.09
C MET A 567 32.71 6.21 8.32
N GLN A 568 33.51 5.50 7.52
CA GLN A 568 33.70 4.07 7.72
C GLN A 568 34.43 3.77 9.03
N GLU A 569 35.41 4.58 9.41
CA GLU A 569 36.13 4.46 10.67
C GLU A 569 35.21 4.78 11.86
N ALA A 570 34.44 5.88 11.80
CA ALA A 570 33.47 6.22 12.83
C ALA A 570 32.45 5.10 13.08
N LYS A 571 31.95 4.45 12.01
CA LYS A 571 31.01 3.32 12.08
C LYS A 571 31.63 2.04 12.67
N THR A 572 32.96 1.89 12.68
CA THR A 572 33.60 0.73 13.33
C THR A 572 33.62 0.84 14.86
N VAL A 573 33.60 2.05 15.39
CA VAL A 573 33.70 2.31 16.83
C VAL A 573 32.33 2.23 17.51
N VAL A 574 31.26 2.63 16.83
CA VAL A 574 29.88 2.55 17.33
C VAL A 574 29.37 1.11 17.23
N LYS A 575 29.46 0.34 18.32
CA LYS A 575 28.91 -1.01 18.39
C LYS A 575 27.39 -0.97 18.61
N GLN A 576 26.69 -1.68 17.73
CA GLN A 576 25.25 -2.02 17.74
C GLN A 576 24.30 -0.86 17.41
N THR A 577 24.09 -0.64 16.11
CA THR A 577 22.93 0.12 15.65
C THR A 577 21.66 -0.71 15.85
N LEU A 578 20.77 -0.23 16.70
CA LEU A 578 19.48 -0.88 17.00
C LEU A 578 18.38 -0.48 16.00
N ILE A 579 18.63 0.58 15.21
CA ILE A 579 17.66 1.19 14.30
C ILE A 579 17.75 0.51 12.93
N PHE A 580 16.60 0.12 12.37
CA PHE A 580 16.52 -0.55 11.07
C PHE A 580 17.14 0.27 9.93
N LYS A 581 16.86 1.57 9.89
CA LYS A 581 17.33 2.48 8.84
C LYS A 581 18.84 2.37 8.69
N ASP A 582 19.55 2.54 9.78
CA ASP A 582 21.01 2.59 9.77
C ASP A 582 21.60 1.26 9.35
N LEU A 583 20.98 0.14 9.77
CA LEU A 583 21.36 -1.20 9.30
C LEU A 583 21.08 -1.40 7.80
N LEU A 584 19.98 -0.88 7.28
CA LEU A 584 19.63 -1.02 5.87
C LEU A 584 20.59 -0.24 4.95
N PHE A 585 21.02 0.95 5.38
CA PHE A 585 21.99 1.78 4.66
C PHE A 585 23.45 1.46 5.00
N ASP A 586 23.71 0.49 5.88
CA ASP A 586 25.06 0.01 6.16
C ASP A 586 25.57 -0.91 5.05
N ASP A 587 26.72 -0.55 4.47
CA ASP A 587 27.41 -1.33 3.44
C ASP A 587 27.93 -2.67 3.94
N ARG A 588 27.88 -2.94 5.24
CA ARG A 588 28.25 -4.22 5.85
C ARG A 588 27.07 -5.18 5.98
N ALA A 589 25.85 -4.66 5.98
CA ALA A 589 24.66 -5.48 6.17
C ALA A 589 24.34 -6.29 4.90
N ALA A 590 24.01 -7.56 5.09
CA ALA A 590 23.48 -8.40 4.02
C ALA A 590 21.98 -8.10 3.86
N VAL A 591 21.56 -7.75 2.64
CA VAL A 591 20.17 -7.41 2.34
C VAL A 591 19.62 -8.40 1.33
N ILE A 592 18.49 -9.02 1.66
CA ILE A 592 17.77 -9.97 0.81
C ILE A 592 16.32 -9.53 0.67
N SER A 593 15.83 -9.45 -0.56
CA SER A 593 14.41 -9.28 -0.87
C SER A 593 13.79 -10.61 -1.28
N MET A 594 12.63 -10.94 -0.71
CA MET A 594 11.92 -12.20 -0.93
C MET A 594 10.49 -11.95 -1.38
N SER A 595 9.98 -12.82 -2.24
CA SER A 595 8.59 -12.75 -2.72
C SER A 595 7.60 -13.09 -1.60
N GLY A 596 6.55 -12.27 -1.50
CA GLY A 596 5.38 -12.53 -0.68
C GLY A 596 4.16 -13.01 -1.46
N ASN A 597 4.31 -13.36 -2.75
CA ASN A 597 3.23 -14.00 -3.50
C ASN A 597 3.10 -15.47 -3.04
N VAL A 598 1.87 -15.99 -2.99
CA VAL A 598 1.56 -17.36 -2.57
C VAL A 598 2.26 -18.41 -3.43
N ARG A 599 2.43 -18.16 -4.75
CA ARG A 599 3.00 -19.14 -5.68
C ARG A 599 4.50 -19.37 -5.49
N ASN A 600 5.23 -18.33 -5.10
CA ASN A 600 6.68 -18.35 -4.91
C ASN A 600 7.08 -17.74 -3.57
N LEU A 601 6.29 -18.03 -2.53
CA LEU A 601 6.48 -17.49 -1.19
C LEU A 601 7.88 -17.84 -0.67
N GLY A 602 8.64 -16.83 -0.26
CA GLY A 602 9.99 -17.02 0.26
C GLY A 602 11.07 -17.24 -0.80
N GLU A 603 10.75 -17.15 -2.09
CA GLU A 603 11.74 -17.12 -3.16
C GLU A 603 12.53 -15.80 -3.12
N ILE A 604 13.86 -15.88 -3.25
CA ILE A 604 14.75 -14.72 -3.25
C ILE A 604 14.61 -14.00 -4.60
N VAL A 605 14.10 -12.77 -4.54
CA VAL A 605 13.88 -11.91 -5.72
C VAL A 605 15.14 -11.12 -6.05
N ASP A 606 15.83 -10.61 -5.02
CA ASP A 606 17.06 -9.85 -5.19
C ASP A 606 17.91 -9.90 -3.90
N CYS A 607 19.22 -9.73 -4.04
CA CYS A 607 20.13 -9.62 -2.91
C CYS A 607 21.31 -8.69 -3.22
N ASN A 608 21.89 -8.09 -2.19
CA ASN A 608 23.11 -7.31 -2.32
C ASN A 608 24.36 -8.22 -2.33
N ILE A 609 25.51 -7.63 -2.70
CA ILE A 609 26.78 -8.38 -2.76
C ILE A 609 27.19 -8.91 -1.39
N ARG A 610 26.86 -8.21 -0.29
CA ARG A 610 27.18 -8.67 1.07
C ARG A 610 26.43 -9.93 1.45
N ALA A 611 25.17 -10.08 1.04
CA ALA A 611 24.43 -11.32 1.24
C ALA A 611 25.11 -12.49 0.52
N ALA A 612 25.50 -12.29 -0.74
CA ALA A 612 26.25 -13.31 -1.50
C ALA A 612 27.56 -13.72 -0.79
N GLN A 613 28.33 -12.75 -0.28
CA GLN A 613 29.55 -12.99 0.50
C GLN A 613 29.28 -13.72 1.82
N LEU A 614 28.27 -13.31 2.58
CA LEU A 614 27.92 -13.89 3.87
C LEU A 614 27.58 -15.38 3.77
N PHE A 615 26.79 -15.75 2.76
CA PHE A 615 26.35 -17.13 2.58
C PHE A 615 27.30 -17.97 1.70
N GLY A 616 28.26 -17.35 1.02
CA GLY A 616 29.21 -18.02 0.13
C GLY A 616 28.62 -18.48 -1.21
N TYR A 617 27.49 -17.90 -1.62
CA TYR A 617 26.86 -18.15 -2.91
C TYR A 617 27.09 -16.98 -3.87
N SER A 618 27.01 -17.22 -5.17
CA SER A 618 26.96 -16.13 -6.14
C SER A 618 25.55 -15.52 -6.18
N LYS A 619 25.45 -14.23 -6.52
CA LYS A 619 24.15 -13.54 -6.65
C LYS A 619 23.20 -14.26 -7.61
N SER A 620 23.69 -14.73 -8.76
CA SER A 620 22.90 -15.46 -9.75
C SER A 620 22.44 -16.84 -9.27
N THR A 621 23.15 -17.46 -8.32
CA THR A 621 22.73 -18.74 -7.73
C THR A 621 21.64 -18.56 -6.68
N MET A 622 21.64 -17.43 -5.95
CA MET A 622 20.66 -17.15 -4.89
C MET A 622 19.32 -16.69 -5.46
N ILE A 623 19.33 -15.83 -6.47
CA ILE A 623 18.10 -15.31 -7.09
C ILE A 623 17.31 -16.47 -7.71
N GLY A 624 16.01 -16.51 -7.43
CA GLY A 624 15.11 -17.57 -7.90
C GLY A 624 15.13 -18.84 -7.06
N LYS A 625 15.90 -18.90 -5.97
CA LYS A 625 15.90 -20.02 -5.02
C LYS A 625 15.10 -19.68 -3.76
N SER A 626 14.57 -20.71 -3.11
CA SER A 626 13.86 -20.59 -1.83
C SER A 626 14.84 -20.18 -0.71
N LEU A 627 14.40 -19.28 0.18
CA LEU A 627 15.13 -18.90 1.39
C LEU A 627 15.53 -20.11 2.26
N THR A 628 14.76 -21.20 2.19
CA THR A 628 15.03 -22.44 2.94
C THR A 628 16.43 -23.00 2.71
N MET A 629 17.08 -22.70 1.58
CA MET A 629 18.47 -23.09 1.31
C MET A 629 19.49 -22.46 2.28
N LEU A 630 19.11 -21.39 2.99
CA LEU A 630 19.95 -20.67 3.95
C LEU A 630 19.64 -21.05 5.40
N LEU A 631 18.70 -21.97 5.62
CA LEU A 631 18.29 -22.44 6.94
C LEU A 631 18.79 -23.86 7.19
N PRO A 632 19.22 -24.19 8.41
CA PRO A 632 19.58 -25.57 8.76
C PRO A 632 18.32 -26.43 8.98
N GLU A 633 18.46 -27.75 8.85
CA GLU A 633 17.42 -28.68 9.29
C GLU A 633 17.35 -28.73 10.82
N PRO A 634 16.17 -28.94 11.43
CA PRO A 634 14.85 -29.15 10.81
C PRO A 634 14.12 -27.84 10.42
N PHE A 635 14.68 -26.66 10.70
CA PHE A 635 13.99 -25.39 10.45
C PHE A 635 13.63 -25.17 8.97
N ALA A 636 14.50 -25.61 8.05
CA ALA A 636 14.26 -25.51 6.60
C ALA A 636 12.97 -26.23 6.17
N SER A 637 12.74 -27.45 6.66
CA SER A 637 11.57 -28.27 6.33
C SER A 637 10.25 -27.66 6.79
N PHE A 638 10.23 -27.02 7.97
CA PHE A 638 9.01 -26.44 8.55
C PHE A 638 8.79 -24.95 8.22
N HIS A 639 9.81 -24.27 7.67
CA HIS A 639 9.79 -22.83 7.45
C HIS A 639 8.56 -22.34 6.68
N ASN A 640 8.25 -22.94 5.53
CA ASN A 640 7.15 -22.48 4.69
C ASN A 640 5.80 -22.61 5.40
N THR A 641 5.58 -23.70 6.13
CA THR A 641 4.37 -23.93 6.91
C THR A 641 4.25 -22.91 8.05
N LEU A 642 5.35 -22.62 8.76
CA LEU A 642 5.39 -21.60 9.81
C LEU A 642 5.11 -20.20 9.26
N VAL A 643 5.68 -19.85 8.11
CA VAL A 643 5.42 -18.56 7.44
C VAL A 643 3.95 -18.45 7.04
N VAL A 644 3.38 -19.46 6.39
CA VAL A 644 1.96 -19.45 6.00
C VAL A 644 1.05 -19.33 7.23
N ARG A 645 1.34 -20.07 8.31
CA ARG A 645 0.59 -19.99 9.57
C ARG A 645 0.64 -18.57 10.15
N ASN A 646 1.83 -17.97 10.24
CA ASN A 646 2.03 -16.62 10.78
C ASN A 646 1.40 -15.53 9.90
N LEU A 647 1.39 -15.70 8.58
CA LEU A 647 0.79 -14.74 7.66
C LEU A 647 -0.74 -14.83 7.64
N ARG A 648 -1.30 -16.02 7.86
CA ARG A 648 -2.75 -16.23 8.01
C ARG A 648 -3.30 -15.67 9.32
N SER A 649 -2.57 -15.84 10.43
CA SER A 649 -2.98 -15.32 11.74
C SER A 649 -2.91 -13.79 11.83
N GLY A 650 -2.24 -13.11 10.90
CA GLY A 650 -2.04 -11.66 10.93
C GLY A 650 -1.05 -11.18 11.99
N VAL A 651 -0.60 -12.07 12.87
CA VAL A 651 0.41 -11.81 13.90
C VAL A 651 1.74 -12.36 13.43
N SER A 652 2.62 -11.46 12.97
CA SER A 652 3.98 -11.89 12.66
C SER A 652 4.82 -11.92 13.93
N LEU A 653 5.34 -13.11 14.25
CA LEU A 653 6.34 -13.29 15.29
C LEU A 653 7.69 -12.67 14.87
N VAL A 654 7.99 -12.60 13.57
CA VAL A 654 9.32 -12.25 13.03
C VAL A 654 9.38 -10.84 12.42
N VAL A 655 8.31 -10.39 11.75
CA VAL A 655 8.29 -9.08 11.09
C VAL A 655 8.29 -7.96 12.13
N ASN A 656 9.02 -6.89 11.84
CA ASN A 656 9.22 -5.73 12.71
C ASN A 656 9.93 -6.04 14.04
N LYS A 657 10.65 -7.17 14.13
CA LYS A 657 11.48 -7.52 15.30
C LYS A 657 12.89 -7.93 14.87
N ARG A 658 13.87 -7.56 15.68
CA ARG A 658 15.25 -8.07 15.60
C ARG A 658 15.29 -9.44 16.26
N ARG A 659 15.86 -10.45 15.59
CA ARG A 659 16.01 -11.81 16.15
C ARG A 659 17.37 -12.38 15.83
N ASN A 660 17.92 -13.13 16.78
CA ASN A 660 19.09 -13.96 16.56
C ASN A 660 18.63 -15.28 15.95
N LEU A 661 19.16 -15.63 14.78
CA LEU A 661 18.85 -16.84 14.04
C LEU A 661 20.15 -17.53 13.66
N VAL A 662 20.07 -18.85 13.47
CA VAL A 662 21.17 -19.63 12.91
C VAL A 662 20.91 -19.86 11.44
N VAL A 663 21.93 -19.62 10.62
CA VAL A 663 21.89 -19.87 9.18
C VAL A 663 22.96 -20.86 8.76
N VAL A 664 22.77 -21.47 7.58
CA VAL A 664 23.75 -22.35 6.97
C VAL A 664 24.40 -21.67 5.77
N ARG A 665 25.73 -21.75 5.69
CA ARG A 665 26.51 -21.26 4.53
C ARG A 665 26.61 -22.33 3.44
N ARG A 666 27.09 -21.97 2.25
CA ARG A 666 27.41 -22.92 1.17
C ARG A 666 28.37 -24.03 1.59
N SER A 667 29.28 -23.74 2.51
CA SER A 667 30.18 -24.74 3.09
C SER A 667 29.45 -25.79 3.94
N GLY A 668 28.17 -25.58 4.25
CA GLY A 668 27.30 -26.38 5.09
C GLY A 668 27.53 -26.20 6.60
N TYR A 669 28.34 -25.23 7.02
CA TYR A 669 28.55 -24.93 8.45
C TYR A 669 27.56 -23.87 8.92
N LEU A 670 27.23 -23.93 10.22
CA LEU A 670 26.34 -22.98 10.88
C LEU A 670 27.03 -21.67 11.23
N GLN A 671 26.27 -20.58 11.17
CA GLN A 671 26.66 -19.27 11.68
C GLN A 671 25.48 -18.57 12.36
N ASP A 672 25.74 -17.89 13.47
CA ASP A 672 24.78 -17.00 14.10
C ASP A 672 24.70 -15.66 13.34
N VAL A 673 23.47 -15.25 13.06
CA VAL A 673 23.15 -13.97 12.43
C VAL A 673 22.01 -13.29 13.16
N ILE A 674 21.97 -11.98 13.03
CA ILE A 674 20.85 -11.17 13.49
C ILE A 674 20.05 -10.81 12.25
N VAL A 675 18.75 -11.11 12.26
CA VAL A 675 17.85 -10.81 11.16
C VAL A 675 16.80 -9.81 11.60
N PHE A 676 16.52 -8.86 10.70
CA PHE A 676 15.43 -7.92 10.83
C PHE A 676 14.61 -7.90 9.54
N VAL A 677 13.35 -8.33 9.62
CA VAL A 677 12.45 -8.44 8.46
C VAL A 677 11.38 -7.35 8.47
N LYS A 678 11.20 -6.68 7.33
CA LYS A 678 10.08 -5.77 7.07
C LYS A 678 9.29 -6.20 5.82
N VAL A 679 8.05 -5.73 5.75
CA VAL A 679 7.17 -5.93 4.58
C VAL A 679 7.04 -4.60 3.86
N TYR A 680 7.25 -4.61 2.56
CA TYR A 680 7.03 -3.45 1.71
C TYR A 680 6.31 -3.87 0.42
N VAL A 681 5.79 -2.87 -0.28
CA VAL A 681 5.16 -3.05 -1.59
C VAL A 681 6.16 -2.53 -2.63
N ARG A 682 6.69 -3.44 -3.44
CA ARG A 682 7.53 -3.08 -4.60
C ARG A 682 6.66 -2.69 -5.78
N ASP A 683 5.71 -3.56 -6.10
CA ASP A 683 4.71 -3.40 -7.15
C ASP A 683 3.31 -3.48 -6.53
N LEU A 684 2.34 -2.75 -7.07
CA LEU A 684 0.94 -2.71 -6.59
C LEU A 684 0.29 -4.10 -6.47
N THR A 685 0.84 -5.10 -7.14
CA THR A 685 0.30 -6.46 -7.26
C THR A 685 0.84 -7.43 -6.21
N THR A 686 2.04 -7.21 -5.66
CA THR A 686 2.73 -8.22 -4.84
C THR A 686 3.39 -7.62 -3.60
N LEU A 687 3.16 -8.28 -2.45
CA LEU A 687 3.94 -8.04 -1.24
C LEU A 687 5.36 -8.55 -1.41
N THR A 688 6.33 -7.81 -0.88
CA THR A 688 7.73 -8.20 -0.83
C THR A 688 8.23 -8.11 0.61
N PHE A 689 9.03 -9.08 1.03
CA PHE A 689 9.73 -9.04 2.30
C PHE A 689 11.15 -8.56 2.08
N ILE A 690 11.65 -7.66 2.92
CA ILE A 690 13.06 -7.29 2.96
C ILE A 690 13.64 -7.78 4.28
N GLY A 691 14.69 -8.58 4.21
CA GLY A 691 15.48 -9.04 5.34
C GLY A 691 16.84 -8.36 5.35
N VAL A 692 17.15 -7.66 6.44
CA VAL A 692 18.49 -7.16 6.74
C VAL A 692 19.14 -8.13 7.72
N ILE A 693 20.33 -8.62 7.36
CA ILE A 693 21.04 -9.69 8.05
C ILE A 693 22.42 -9.18 8.43
N GLU A 694 22.74 -9.27 9.71
CA GLU A 694 24.03 -8.90 10.27
C GLU A 694 24.72 -10.15 10.84
N ALA A 695 25.97 -10.39 10.45
CA ALA A 695 26.73 -11.51 10.99
C ALA A 695 27.24 -11.19 12.39
N ILE A 696 27.04 -12.10 13.35
CA ILE A 696 27.68 -11.98 14.65
C ILE A 696 29.17 -12.33 14.47
N GLN A 697 30.06 -11.39 14.73
CA GLN A 697 31.50 -11.54 14.46
C GLN A 697 32.24 -12.44 15.47
N HIS A 698 31.59 -12.87 16.55
CA HIS A 698 32.21 -13.76 17.54
C HIS A 698 32.23 -15.22 17.04
N ASP A 699 33.30 -15.96 17.37
CA ASP A 699 33.43 -17.39 17.11
C ASP A 699 32.30 -18.17 17.81
N SER A 700 31.20 -18.35 17.08
CA SER A 700 29.99 -18.93 17.62
C SER A 700 30.11 -20.45 17.52
N MET A 701 30.21 -21.15 18.66
CA MET A 701 30.17 -22.60 18.69
C MET A 701 28.71 -23.05 18.82
N ILE A 702 28.16 -23.63 17.75
CA ILE A 702 26.72 -23.93 17.63
C ILE A 702 26.53 -25.39 17.25
N ILE A 703 25.59 -26.05 17.93
CA ILE A 703 25.12 -27.40 17.60
C ILE A 703 23.59 -27.35 17.53
N ILE A 704 23.01 -27.91 16.46
CA ILE A 704 21.57 -28.09 16.30
C ILE A 704 21.27 -29.58 16.28
N HIS A 705 20.25 -30.01 17.02
CA HIS A 705 19.70 -31.37 16.94
C HIS A 705 18.17 -31.37 16.91
N ASP A 706 17.62 -32.46 16.38
CA ASP A 706 16.19 -32.73 16.30
C ASP A 706 15.63 -33.37 17.60
N LYS A 707 14.32 -33.63 17.63
CA LYS A 707 13.63 -34.30 18.75
C LYS A 707 14.20 -35.68 19.10
N ALA A 708 14.80 -36.39 18.14
CA ALA A 708 15.41 -37.70 18.35
C ALA A 708 16.84 -37.61 18.92
N GLY A 709 17.36 -36.40 19.10
CA GLY A 709 18.74 -36.15 19.53
C GLY A 709 19.76 -36.28 18.40
N THR A 710 19.33 -36.37 17.15
CA THR A 710 20.23 -36.46 15.99
C THR A 710 20.76 -35.07 15.63
N VAL A 711 22.06 -34.95 15.50
CA VAL A 711 22.71 -33.66 15.19
C VAL A 711 22.53 -33.36 13.71
N THR A 712 21.88 -32.23 13.41
CA THR A 712 21.54 -31.81 12.04
C THR A 712 22.47 -30.72 11.51
N GLY A 713 23.24 -30.06 12.38
CA GLY A 713 24.19 -29.04 11.96
C GLY A 713 25.15 -28.62 13.06
N ILE A 714 26.35 -28.23 12.64
CA ILE A 714 27.42 -27.75 13.51
C ILE A 714 28.10 -26.50 12.92
N SER A 715 28.61 -25.62 13.78
CA SER A 715 29.48 -24.52 13.32
C SER A 715 30.89 -25.01 13.00
N GLN A 716 31.64 -24.22 12.22
CA GLN A 716 33.00 -24.61 11.82
C GLN A 716 33.94 -24.70 13.03
N THR A 717 33.81 -23.80 13.99
CA THR A 717 34.66 -23.74 15.18
C THR A 717 34.46 -24.98 16.06
N ILE A 718 33.21 -25.41 16.31
CA ILE A 718 32.95 -26.61 17.13
C ILE A 718 33.44 -27.89 16.43
N ALA A 719 33.32 -27.96 15.10
CA ALA A 719 33.82 -29.09 14.32
C ALA A 719 35.33 -29.26 14.48
N MET A 720 36.08 -28.15 14.42
CA MET A 720 37.53 -28.12 14.61
C MET A 720 37.93 -28.41 16.06
N GLU A 721 37.27 -27.76 17.02
CA GLU A 721 37.64 -27.85 18.44
C GLU A 721 37.36 -29.21 19.06
N LEU A 722 36.24 -29.84 18.70
CA LEU A 722 35.86 -31.16 19.18
C LEU A 722 36.22 -32.28 18.20
N ALA A 723 36.94 -32.00 17.11
CA ALA A 723 37.29 -32.97 16.06
C ALA A 723 36.08 -33.81 15.61
N ILE A 724 35.00 -33.13 15.22
CA ILE A 724 33.77 -33.78 14.75
C ILE A 724 33.82 -33.89 13.23
N ASP A 725 33.76 -35.12 12.72
CA ASP A 725 33.67 -35.36 11.28
C ASP A 725 32.34 -34.83 10.75
N LYS A 726 32.43 -33.88 9.82
CA LYS A 726 31.25 -33.29 9.20
C LYS A 726 30.40 -34.32 8.43
N GLU A 727 31.03 -35.28 7.77
CA GLU A 727 30.32 -36.30 6.99
C GLU A 727 29.33 -37.10 7.84
N LYS A 728 29.66 -37.36 9.12
CA LYS A 728 28.75 -38.05 10.07
C LYS A 728 27.55 -37.21 10.47
N VAL A 729 27.69 -35.88 10.45
CA VAL A 729 26.58 -34.95 10.68
C VAL A 729 25.69 -34.90 9.44
N ASP A 730 26.30 -34.77 8.26
CA ASP A 730 25.58 -34.70 6.99
C ASP A 730 24.83 -36.02 6.69
N SER A 731 25.37 -37.18 7.10
CA SER A 731 24.72 -38.50 7.00
C SER A 731 23.67 -38.76 8.10
N ARG A 732 23.52 -37.87 9.07
CA ARG A 732 22.63 -38.00 10.24
C ARG A 732 22.95 -39.18 11.17
N ASP A 733 24.22 -39.58 11.26
CA ASP A 733 24.67 -40.71 12.08
C ASP A 733 25.15 -40.29 13.49
N LEU A 734 25.23 -38.99 13.76
CA LEU A 734 25.75 -38.45 15.01
C LEU A 734 24.61 -38.05 15.97
N LYS A 735 24.63 -38.57 17.20
CA LYS A 735 23.71 -38.18 18.27
C LYS A 735 24.34 -37.17 19.24
N ILE A 736 23.51 -36.31 19.83
CA ILE A 736 23.95 -35.27 20.76
C ILE A 736 24.65 -35.85 21.99
N ASP A 737 24.18 -36.99 22.50
CA ASP A 737 24.80 -37.69 23.65
C ASP A 737 26.24 -38.16 23.38
N GLN A 738 26.60 -38.36 22.11
CA GLN A 738 27.96 -38.73 21.72
C GLN A 738 28.92 -37.52 21.74
N ILE A 739 28.37 -36.30 21.70
CA ILE A 739 29.13 -35.06 21.81
C ILE A 739 29.14 -34.58 23.26
N ILE A 740 27.96 -34.53 23.89
CA ILE A 740 27.73 -34.09 25.26
C ILE A 740 27.06 -35.26 26.02
N PRO A 741 27.83 -36.06 26.77
CA PRO A 741 27.25 -37.13 27.59
C PRO A 741 26.21 -36.59 28.58
N ASP A 742 25.18 -37.38 28.87
CA ASP A 742 24.07 -37.02 29.76
C ASP A 742 23.37 -35.69 29.39
N PHE A 743 23.23 -35.42 28.08
CA PHE A 743 22.67 -34.16 27.57
C PHE A 743 21.32 -33.83 28.20
N ASP A 744 20.41 -34.79 28.30
CA ASP A 744 19.07 -34.60 28.86
C ASP A 744 19.09 -34.06 30.30
N GLN A 745 20.05 -34.51 31.12
CA GLN A 745 20.20 -34.03 32.50
C GLN A 745 20.67 -32.58 32.52
N HIS A 746 21.64 -32.25 31.66
CA HIS A 746 22.13 -30.88 31.51
C HIS A 746 21.04 -29.94 30.97
N PHE A 747 20.23 -30.40 30.02
CA PHE A 747 19.14 -29.64 29.42
C PHE A 747 17.99 -29.37 30.40
N LEU A 748 17.55 -30.39 31.15
CA LEU A 748 16.52 -30.23 32.20
C LEU A 748 16.99 -29.32 33.32
N ALA A 749 18.25 -29.44 33.75
CA ALA A 749 18.82 -28.58 34.78
C ALA A 749 18.91 -27.12 34.29
N PHE A 750 19.27 -26.92 33.02
CA PHE A 750 19.26 -25.60 32.40
C PHE A 750 17.86 -25.01 32.34
N GLN A 751 16.84 -25.73 31.86
CA GLN A 751 15.46 -25.20 31.79
C GLN A 751 14.94 -24.73 33.14
N LYS A 752 15.17 -25.51 34.21
CA LYS A 752 14.73 -25.15 35.56
C LYS A 752 15.39 -23.86 36.07
N ALA A 753 16.67 -23.67 35.78
CA ALA A 753 17.42 -22.49 36.21
C ALA A 753 17.17 -21.26 35.30
N ALA A 754 17.00 -21.49 33.99
CA ALA A 754 16.71 -20.43 33.02
C ALA A 754 15.32 -19.82 33.22
N ALA A 755 14.36 -20.59 33.78
CA ALA A 755 13.04 -20.08 34.14
C ALA A 755 13.06 -18.98 35.21
N SER A 756 14.08 -18.97 36.09
CA SER A 756 14.26 -17.93 37.12
C SER A 756 15.30 -16.88 36.73
N ASN A 757 16.30 -17.22 35.91
CA ASN A 757 17.31 -16.29 35.42
C ASN A 757 17.57 -16.48 33.91
N PRO A 758 17.12 -15.56 33.03
CA PRO A 758 17.26 -15.68 31.58
C PRO A 758 18.71 -15.60 31.06
N ASP A 759 19.65 -15.14 31.89
CA ASP A 759 21.08 -15.09 31.57
C ASP A 759 21.87 -16.28 32.14
N TYR A 760 21.19 -17.25 32.74
CA TYR A 760 21.82 -18.47 33.23
C TYR A 760 22.52 -19.23 32.10
N VAL A 761 23.71 -19.76 32.38
CA VAL A 761 24.46 -20.64 31.48
C VAL A 761 24.91 -21.88 32.26
N ARG A 762 24.86 -23.06 31.63
CA ARG A 762 25.22 -24.33 32.26
C ARG A 762 26.71 -24.61 32.08
N MET A 763 27.43 -24.86 33.17
CA MET A 763 28.81 -25.35 33.13
C MET A 763 28.83 -26.86 32.87
N ILE A 764 29.68 -27.31 31.95
CA ILE A 764 29.86 -28.72 31.58
C ILE A 764 31.36 -28.99 31.45
N SER A 765 31.82 -30.09 32.03
CA SER A 765 33.18 -30.60 31.86
C SER A 765 33.13 -31.83 30.95
N LEU A 766 33.69 -31.71 29.76
CA LEU A 766 33.73 -32.78 28.77
C LEU A 766 35.14 -33.37 28.67
N LYS A 767 35.30 -34.65 28.96
CA LYS A 767 36.55 -35.36 28.71
C LYS A 767 36.49 -36.07 27.37
N LYS A 768 37.34 -35.67 26.42
CA LYS A 768 37.46 -36.33 25.12
C LYS A 768 38.93 -36.67 24.88
N THR A 769 39.25 -37.95 24.78
CA THR A 769 40.64 -38.45 24.74
C THR A 769 41.46 -38.00 25.97
N ASP A 770 42.59 -37.31 25.77
CA ASP A 770 43.52 -36.81 26.82
C ASP A 770 43.27 -35.34 27.21
N VAL A 771 42.22 -34.71 26.67
CA VAL A 771 41.88 -33.30 26.94
C VAL A 771 40.54 -33.22 27.66
N THR A 772 40.50 -32.45 28.74
CA THR A 772 39.27 -32.08 29.44
C THR A 772 38.90 -30.65 29.07
N PHE A 773 37.77 -30.49 28.39
CA PHE A 773 37.22 -29.20 27.99
C PHE A 773 36.28 -28.71 29.08
N GLN A 774 36.52 -27.50 29.58
CA GLN A 774 35.57 -26.79 30.42
C GLN A 774 34.79 -25.81 29.55
N LEU A 775 33.47 -26.00 29.50
CA LEU A 775 32.61 -25.21 28.63
C LEU A 775 31.35 -24.72 29.34
N THR A 776 30.83 -23.62 28.84
CA THR A 776 29.51 -23.09 29.17
C THR A 776 28.58 -23.39 28.00
N ALA A 777 27.35 -23.82 28.30
CA ALA A 777 26.33 -24.12 27.31
C ALA A 777 25.00 -23.41 27.64
N ARG A 778 24.43 -22.77 26.63
CA ARG A 778 23.07 -22.22 26.63
C ARG A 778 22.23 -23.01 25.64
N PHE A 779 21.08 -23.51 26.10
CA PHE A 779 20.20 -24.34 25.29
C PHE A 779 18.88 -23.61 25.00
N GLU A 780 18.55 -23.47 23.72
CA GLU A 780 17.30 -22.83 23.30
C GLU A 780 16.43 -23.85 22.58
N ARG A 781 15.25 -24.11 23.14
CA ARG A 781 14.22 -24.96 22.53
C ARG A 781 13.35 -24.13 21.61
N TYR A 782 13.25 -24.55 20.36
CA TYR A 782 12.35 -23.98 19.36
C TYR A 782 11.25 -24.97 19.05
N GLU A 783 10.01 -24.60 19.37
CA GLU A 783 8.83 -25.38 19.00
C GLU A 783 8.53 -25.19 17.51
N LEU A 784 8.30 -26.32 16.83
CA LEU A 784 7.95 -26.37 15.41
C LEU A 784 6.43 -26.65 15.28
N ILE A 785 6.04 -27.64 14.48
CA ILE A 785 4.65 -28.02 14.23
C ILE A 785 4.51 -29.51 14.60
N ASP A 786 3.31 -29.94 15.02
CA ASP A 786 2.99 -31.35 15.34
C ASP A 786 3.86 -31.96 16.47
N ASP A 787 4.12 -31.20 17.54
CA ASP A 787 4.93 -31.62 18.69
C ASP A 787 6.43 -31.89 18.34
N GLU A 788 6.88 -31.45 17.17
CA GLU A 788 8.30 -31.40 16.83
C GLU A 788 8.99 -30.19 17.47
N PHE A 789 10.26 -30.38 17.85
CA PHE A 789 11.09 -29.29 18.34
C PHE A 789 12.53 -29.48 17.90
N ALA A 790 13.24 -28.36 17.80
CA ALA A 790 14.68 -28.33 17.61
C ALA A 790 15.33 -27.66 18.83
N VAL A 791 16.53 -28.10 19.18
CA VAL A 791 17.31 -27.45 20.22
C VAL A 791 18.58 -26.88 19.61
N VAL A 792 18.76 -25.58 19.79
CA VAL A 792 19.98 -24.86 19.43
C VAL A 792 20.84 -24.74 20.68
N SER A 793 22.01 -25.37 20.65
CA SER A 793 22.98 -25.32 21.74
C SER A 793 24.10 -24.36 21.37
N ARG A 794 24.22 -23.25 22.11
CA ARG A 794 25.34 -22.30 21.99
C ARG A 794 26.36 -22.59 23.07
N ILE A 795 27.59 -22.84 22.67
CA ILE A 795 28.68 -23.31 23.53
C ILE A 795 29.79 -22.26 23.53
N THR A 796 30.43 -22.09 24.67
CA THR A 796 31.68 -21.34 24.80
C THR A 796 32.68 -22.17 25.59
N ILE A 797 33.81 -22.51 24.97
CA ILE A 797 34.92 -23.20 25.65
C ILE A 797 35.81 -22.13 26.27
N PHE A 798 36.07 -22.22 27.57
CA PHE A 798 36.90 -21.24 28.28
C PHE A 798 38.19 -21.83 28.87
N ASP A 799 38.29 -23.16 28.99
CA ASP A 799 39.54 -23.82 29.41
C ASP A 799 39.72 -25.21 28.77
N LYS A 800 40.98 -25.61 28.53
CA LYS A 800 41.40 -26.90 27.96
C LYS A 800 42.53 -27.49 28.81
N ILE A 801 42.20 -28.51 29.60
CA ILE A 801 43.15 -29.18 30.49
C ILE A 801 43.74 -30.39 29.76
N TYR A 802 45.01 -30.31 29.38
CA TYR A 802 45.76 -31.42 28.77
C TYR A 802 46.30 -32.35 29.87
N GLY A 803 46.03 -33.65 29.76
CA GLY A 803 46.61 -34.64 30.66
C GLY A 803 48.12 -34.72 30.48
N VAL A 804 48.89 -34.17 31.42
CA VAL A 804 50.35 -34.34 31.45
C VAL A 804 50.66 -35.76 31.94
N THR A 805 51.23 -36.61 31.07
CA THR A 805 51.95 -37.81 31.49
C THR A 805 53.22 -37.38 32.23
N LYS A 806 53.18 -37.35 33.56
CA LYS A 806 54.36 -37.13 34.40
C LYS A 806 55.23 -38.40 34.44
N LYS A 807 56.49 -38.29 33.99
CA LYS A 807 57.62 -39.02 34.56
C LYS A 807 58.56 -37.99 35.20
N GLU A 808 58.74 -38.13 36.52
CA GLU A 808 59.85 -37.67 37.39
C GLU A 808 60.09 -36.13 37.41
N GLU A 809 60.34 -35.45 38.52
CA GLU A 809 60.99 -35.81 39.79
C GLU A 809 60.31 -35.14 41.00
N ALA A 810 60.51 -35.78 42.15
CA ALA A 810 60.18 -35.28 43.47
C ALA A 810 61.17 -34.19 43.91
N ASN A 811 60.66 -33.08 44.46
CA ASN A 811 61.12 -32.64 45.78
C ASN A 811 60.18 -31.56 46.40
N GLN A 812 59.72 -31.90 47.60
CA GLN A 812 59.43 -31.05 48.76
C GLN A 812 58.35 -29.96 48.63
N SER A 813 57.22 -30.27 49.27
CA SER A 813 56.20 -29.34 49.78
C SER A 813 56.77 -28.44 50.92
N PRO A 814 56.11 -27.31 51.23
CA PRO A 814 55.04 -27.42 52.22
C PRO A 814 53.74 -26.68 51.85
N SER A 815 52.68 -27.26 52.42
CA SER A 815 51.29 -26.82 52.54
C SER A 815 51.03 -25.31 52.68
N LEU A 816 50.10 -24.81 51.86
CA LEU A 816 49.23 -23.68 52.20
C LEU A 816 47.79 -24.04 51.80
N GLU A 817 46.92 -24.17 52.80
CA GLU A 817 45.47 -24.24 52.64
C GLU A 817 44.98 -22.94 51.97
N LEU A 818 44.37 -23.04 50.79
CA LEU A 818 43.60 -21.93 50.21
C LEU A 818 42.12 -22.15 50.53
N ASN A 819 41.65 -21.40 51.53
CA ASN A 819 40.24 -21.19 51.79
C ASN A 819 39.56 -20.53 50.58
N ALA A 820 38.29 -20.91 50.38
CA ALA A 820 37.40 -20.37 49.38
C ALA A 820 37.36 -18.83 49.39
N ILE A 821 37.52 -18.23 48.21
CA ILE A 821 37.17 -16.82 47.96
C ILE A 821 36.15 -16.80 46.81
N PRO A 822 34.94 -16.25 47.01
CA PRO A 822 34.00 -15.99 45.93
C PRO A 822 34.48 -14.76 45.15
N ILE A 823 34.69 -14.89 43.84
CA ILE A 823 34.93 -13.73 42.97
C ILE A 823 33.57 -13.21 42.53
N SER A 824 33.08 -12.21 43.25
CA SER A 824 32.04 -11.29 42.79
C SER A 824 32.68 -10.24 41.88
N PHE A 825 32.34 -10.24 40.58
CA PHE A 825 32.49 -9.05 39.74
C PHE A 825 31.13 -8.34 39.69
N ALA A 826 30.81 -7.66 40.80
CA ALA A 826 29.86 -6.55 40.80
C ALA A 826 30.70 -5.30 41.07
N GLY A 827 31.08 -4.61 39.99
CA GLY A 827 31.72 -3.30 40.07
C GLY A 827 30.67 -2.25 40.39
N GLU A 828 30.86 -1.60 41.53
CA GLU A 828 30.08 -0.49 42.07
C GLU A 828 29.86 0.64 41.05
N PHE A 829 28.60 1.04 40.89
CA PHE A 829 28.24 2.41 40.55
C PHE A 829 26.99 2.77 41.33
N VAL A 830 26.94 4.02 41.80
CA VAL A 830 25.93 4.66 42.67
C VAL A 830 26.23 4.39 44.16
N GLN A 831 26.70 5.35 44.97
CA GLN A 831 26.11 6.67 45.21
C GLN A 831 27.09 7.55 46.03
N GLU A 832 27.54 8.68 45.48
CA GLU A 832 27.94 9.84 46.29
C GLU A 832 27.20 11.06 45.74
N ALA A 833 26.05 11.33 46.35
CA ALA A 833 25.33 12.58 46.24
C ALA A 833 25.85 13.52 47.34
N ASN A 834 26.63 14.54 46.97
CA ASN A 834 26.61 15.88 47.56
C ASN A 834 27.69 16.76 46.92
N ALA A 835 27.37 17.38 45.79
CA ALA A 835 28.06 18.56 45.29
C ALA A 835 27.04 19.49 44.60
N ASN A 836 26.16 20.08 45.42
CA ASN A 836 25.43 21.29 45.08
C ASN A 836 26.46 22.41 44.89
N GLY A 837 26.91 22.64 43.67
CA GLY A 837 27.87 23.70 43.38
C GLY A 837 28.52 23.62 42.01
N ARG A 838 27.77 23.29 40.95
CA ARG A 838 28.22 23.47 39.55
C ARG A 838 27.10 23.31 38.50
N LEU A 839 25.89 23.71 38.84
CA LEU A 839 24.71 23.66 37.95
C LEU A 839 24.28 25.03 37.39
N ASN A 840 25.05 26.10 37.65
CA ASN A 840 24.77 27.44 37.15
C ASN A 840 25.66 27.89 35.97
N GLU A 841 26.50 27.03 35.39
CA GLU A 841 27.35 27.39 34.22
C GLU A 841 27.00 26.65 32.93
N TYR A 842 26.01 25.76 32.94
CA TYR A 842 25.52 25.07 31.74
C TYR A 842 24.10 25.45 31.31
N GLN A 843 23.38 26.25 32.11
CA GLN A 843 22.03 26.75 31.77
C GLN A 843 22.01 28.20 31.24
N GLU A 844 23.16 28.87 31.15
CA GLU A 844 23.29 30.18 30.47
C GLU A 844 23.85 30.09 29.04
N ARG A 845 24.27 28.91 28.57
CA ARG A 845 24.63 28.70 27.14
C ARG A 845 23.46 28.26 26.25
N GLU A 846 22.44 27.62 26.81
CA GLU A 846 21.26 27.17 26.04
C GLU A 846 20.14 28.23 25.91
N LYS A 847 20.34 29.45 26.43
CA LYS A 847 19.42 30.59 26.21
C LYS A 847 19.94 31.64 25.25
N SER A 848 21.13 31.46 24.67
CA SER A 848 21.69 32.33 23.62
C SER A 848 21.85 31.64 22.26
N GLU A 849 21.53 30.35 22.13
CA GLU A 849 21.56 29.59 20.86
C GLU A 849 20.16 29.12 20.43
N GLY A 850 19.15 29.88 20.83
CA GLY A 850 17.75 29.69 20.48
C GLY A 850 17.23 30.68 19.46
N GLU A 851 18.04 31.10 18.47
CA GLU A 851 17.61 31.88 17.32
C GLU A 851 18.60 31.65 16.15
N SER A 852 18.09 31.14 15.02
CA SER A 852 18.79 30.84 13.75
C SER A 852 19.68 29.59 13.68
N LEU A 853 19.05 28.41 13.54
CA LEU A 853 19.60 27.33 12.72
C LEU A 853 18.62 27.08 11.58
N GLY A 854 18.68 28.01 10.62
CA GLY A 854 18.21 27.80 9.27
C GLY A 854 19.03 26.72 8.59
N SER A 855 18.47 26.19 7.52
CA SER A 855 19.06 25.20 6.62
C SER A 855 20.34 25.72 5.95
N ASP A 856 21.47 25.70 6.65
CA ASP A 856 22.77 26.04 6.07
C ASP A 856 23.64 24.78 5.99
N THR A 857 23.48 24.04 4.89
CA THR A 857 24.51 23.14 4.38
C THR A 857 25.25 23.91 3.26
N PRO A 858 26.42 24.51 3.54
CA PRO A 858 27.12 25.36 2.54
C PRO A 858 27.55 24.58 1.29
N ILE A 859 27.64 23.25 1.39
CA ILE A 859 28.11 22.37 0.31
C ILE A 859 27.05 22.18 -0.79
N ILE A 860 25.75 22.17 -0.45
CA ILE A 860 24.67 22.03 -1.45
C ILE A 860 24.45 23.36 -2.20
N ALA A 861 24.81 24.49 -1.57
CA ALA A 861 24.78 25.81 -2.20
C ALA A 861 25.89 25.93 -3.26
N ASP A 862 27.14 25.57 -2.92
CA ASP A 862 28.26 25.54 -3.87
C ASP A 862 28.01 24.60 -5.07
N GLU A 863 27.41 23.42 -4.83
CA GLU A 863 27.09 22.46 -5.90
C GLU A 863 25.93 22.94 -6.82
N ASN A 864 24.97 23.71 -6.30
CA ASN A 864 23.91 24.31 -7.09
C ASN A 864 24.37 25.59 -7.82
N GLU A 865 25.31 26.35 -7.24
CA GLU A 865 25.96 27.49 -7.89
C GLU A 865 26.81 27.03 -9.09
N GLN A 866 27.55 25.93 -8.97
CA GLN A 866 28.27 25.35 -10.11
C GLN A 866 27.35 24.78 -11.19
N PHE A 867 26.15 24.27 -10.83
CA PHE A 867 25.14 23.91 -11.84
C PHE A 867 24.63 25.15 -12.58
N ALA A 868 24.48 26.27 -11.88
CA ALA A 868 24.08 27.55 -12.48
C ALA A 868 25.22 28.21 -13.28
N GLU A 869 26.47 28.01 -12.89
CA GLU A 869 27.68 28.50 -13.57
C GLU A 869 27.95 27.68 -14.83
N TYR A 870 27.91 26.34 -14.74
CA TYR A 870 27.99 25.45 -15.91
C TYR A 870 26.81 25.61 -16.89
N GLN A 871 25.61 25.95 -16.41
CA GLN A 871 24.49 26.32 -17.29
C GLN A 871 24.67 27.69 -17.94
N ARG A 872 25.31 28.65 -17.28
CA ARG A 872 25.66 29.95 -17.86
C ARG A 872 26.73 29.80 -18.94
N ASP A 873 27.79 29.06 -18.66
CA ASP A 873 28.86 28.81 -19.63
C ASP A 873 28.34 28.12 -20.91
N GLN A 874 27.36 27.23 -20.79
CA GLN A 874 26.71 26.56 -21.94
C GLN A 874 25.70 27.46 -22.69
N LEU A 875 25.10 28.44 -22.02
CA LEU A 875 24.23 29.44 -22.67
C LEU A 875 25.09 30.47 -23.42
N ASP A 876 26.21 30.88 -22.84
CA ASP A 876 27.17 31.80 -23.45
C ASP A 876 27.86 31.14 -24.67
N GLU A 877 28.25 29.86 -24.61
CA GLU A 877 28.74 29.09 -25.78
C GLU A 877 27.66 28.90 -26.87
N ALA A 878 26.38 28.79 -26.49
CA ALA A 878 25.27 28.66 -27.43
C ALA A 878 24.96 29.99 -28.15
N GLU A 879 25.08 31.12 -27.45
CA GLU A 879 24.93 32.46 -28.02
C GLU A 879 26.12 32.82 -28.94
N GLU A 880 27.36 32.49 -28.58
CA GLU A 880 28.52 32.66 -29.47
C GLU A 880 28.40 31.79 -30.74
N SER A 881 27.90 30.56 -30.63
CA SER A 881 27.69 29.67 -31.79
C SER A 881 26.55 30.13 -32.74
N GLN A 882 25.62 30.96 -32.26
CA GLN A 882 24.59 31.58 -33.09
C GLN A 882 25.10 32.86 -33.76
N GLN A 883 25.99 33.60 -33.10
CA GLN A 883 26.65 34.79 -33.66
C GLN A 883 27.63 34.42 -34.78
N ASP A 884 28.39 33.34 -34.64
CA ASP A 884 29.30 32.85 -35.70
C ASP A 884 28.54 32.35 -36.93
N LYS A 885 27.35 31.74 -36.75
CA LYS A 885 26.48 31.34 -37.87
C LYS A 885 25.83 32.53 -38.59
N SER A 886 25.60 33.65 -37.91
CA SER A 886 25.15 34.88 -38.57
C SER A 886 26.26 35.59 -39.34
N ASN A 887 27.51 35.51 -38.87
CA ASN A 887 28.65 36.10 -39.58
C ASN A 887 29.07 35.28 -40.81
N GLU A 888 28.98 33.93 -40.77
CA GLU A 888 29.20 33.08 -41.96
C GLU A 888 28.12 33.23 -43.05
N SER A 889 26.91 33.69 -42.71
CA SER A 889 25.87 33.99 -43.70
C SER A 889 26.07 35.32 -44.42
N ASP A 890 26.77 36.28 -43.81
CA ASP A 890 27.05 37.58 -44.43
C ASP A 890 28.30 37.55 -45.34
N GLU A 891 29.32 36.74 -45.02
CA GLU A 891 30.50 36.56 -45.90
C GLU A 891 30.23 35.76 -47.18
N ASN A 892 29.17 34.94 -47.25
CA ASN A 892 28.74 34.28 -48.49
C ASN A 892 27.85 35.17 -49.40
N SER A 893 27.71 36.46 -49.06
CA SER A 893 26.94 37.44 -49.85
C SER A 893 27.78 38.61 -50.41
N GLN A 894 29.11 38.53 -50.35
CA GLN A 894 30.04 39.44 -51.05
C GLN A 894 30.90 38.74 -52.09
#